data_AF-A0AAN4WI29-F1
#
_entry.id   AF-A0AAN4WI29-F1
#
_cell.length_a   1.000
_cell.length_b   1.000
_cell.length_c   1.000
_cell.angle_alpha   90.00
_cell.angle_beta   90.00
_cell.angle_gamma   90.00
#
_symmetry.space_group_name_H-M   'P 1'
#
loop_
_entity.id
_entity.type
_entity.pdbx_description
1 polymer ?
#
loop_
_entity_poly.entity_id
_entity_poly.type
_entity_poly.pdbx_seq_one_letter_code
_entity_poly.pdbx_strand_id
1 'polypeptide(L)'
;MSKIKKNLWRHVLQLGVIAVIAGFILKVFFGGAPADVEAYCPFGGLQSLVTYLNSNTLACSMSIVQIMMGVTLAIGVILFSKLFCGYLCPLGTVTEWMAVLRKKMKININITTGSVVDKILRAIKYILLFWIFYMTISSSELFCKNFDPYYAIATGFKGELTAWMALISIACLFLGNLFINMFWCKYICPLGALSNVFKFTLTFLGLLILSLILGYFGLPMQWYWLLGASCVIGYIFEIVYHESKVFPLLRITRDDEKCNHCGLCSKKCPQQIDVANLKVVKDIDCTLCGECMGACNKNALQINRKPAFRWLPAILVVVLFFVGLWMGTHWELPTIDERWGDPAKLEHLESFERDGMRTVKCFGSSKAFAARMKNVPGVYGVTTYVNRFAVVVYYDPSETSKEKVENAMFTPVKRKLNTPPAGVEQLKIITLGVEKLFDQMDVTFLGNIIREKEGFYGIQTEYDCPVRVKLFMDINKPIDKKELRSIVETREFEMPVHGGGVKKIECDYELVNISNQVDTIGRQAFLEMMFPATKSRFQIALKKYGEDAATAVYEMPYPGLDKPLVQRQVPYLGSFLSTQDGVMEFATALNGDIPVIRITYVKEVLDDEKIWEILQTPKWKIHYTNGTTKEIDATLTFKTPGKTVE
;
A
#
# COMPACT_ATOMS: atom_id res chain seq x y z
N MET A 1 41.02 -12.39 -14.08
CA MET A 1 40.10 -11.38 -14.64
C MET A 1 39.82 -11.50 -16.16
N SER A 2 40.29 -12.51 -16.92
CA SER A 2 40.12 -12.55 -18.40
C SER A 2 38.82 -13.17 -18.96
N LYS A 3 37.86 -13.58 -18.10
CA LYS A 3 36.62 -14.29 -18.53
C LYS A 3 35.40 -13.40 -18.79
N ILE A 4 35.50 -12.07 -18.61
CA ILE A 4 34.37 -11.11 -18.73
C ILE A 4 34.01 -10.75 -20.20
N LYS A 5 34.85 -11.09 -21.18
CA LYS A 5 34.77 -10.47 -22.53
C LYS A 5 33.63 -10.90 -23.46
N LYS A 6 32.81 -11.93 -23.16
CA LYS A 6 31.85 -12.46 -24.16
C LYS A 6 30.36 -12.17 -23.86
N ASN A 7 29.98 -11.72 -22.66
CA ASN A 7 28.61 -11.32 -22.32
C ASN A 7 28.57 -10.10 -21.39
N LEU A 8 29.37 -9.08 -21.71
CA LEU A 8 29.62 -7.92 -20.85
C LEU A 8 28.33 -7.16 -20.48
N TRP A 9 27.49 -6.86 -21.47
CA TRP A 9 26.28 -6.05 -21.28
C TRP A 9 25.29 -6.66 -20.27
N ARG A 10 25.17 -7.99 -20.25
CA ARG A 10 24.37 -8.68 -19.24
C ARG A 10 24.88 -8.38 -17.83
N HIS A 11 26.17 -8.55 -17.60
CA HIS A 11 26.76 -8.34 -16.28
C HIS A 11 26.74 -6.86 -15.88
N VAL A 12 26.89 -5.94 -16.83
CA VAL A 12 26.71 -4.49 -16.58
C VAL A 12 25.30 -4.20 -16.07
N LEU A 13 24.26 -4.76 -16.72
CA LEU A 13 22.88 -4.57 -16.28
C LEU A 13 22.62 -5.20 -14.89
N GLN A 14 23.07 -6.44 -14.67
CA GLN A 14 22.91 -7.12 -13.37
C GLN A 14 23.60 -6.34 -12.24
N LEU A 15 24.86 -5.93 -12.45
CA LEU A 15 25.60 -5.15 -11.45
C LEU A 15 25.02 -3.76 -11.25
N GLY A 16 24.51 -3.12 -12.31
CA GLY A 16 23.80 -1.85 -12.23
C GLY A 16 22.57 -1.95 -11.33
N VAL A 17 21.73 -2.97 -11.51
CA VAL A 17 20.56 -3.19 -10.63
C VAL A 17 20.97 -3.45 -9.19
N ILE A 18 21.99 -4.30 -8.95
CA ILE A 18 22.49 -4.56 -7.59
C ILE A 18 23.05 -3.28 -6.95
N ALA A 19 23.75 -2.43 -7.72
CA ALA A 19 24.25 -1.14 -7.23
C ALA A 19 23.12 -0.18 -6.84
N VAL A 20 22.04 -0.11 -7.64
CA VAL A 20 20.84 0.68 -7.32
C VAL A 20 20.20 0.19 -6.02
N ILE A 21 20.05 -1.14 -5.86
CA ILE A 21 19.48 -1.74 -4.65
C ILE A 21 20.37 -1.46 -3.43
N ALA A 22 21.69 -1.58 -3.57
CA ALA A 22 22.62 -1.23 -2.51
C ALA A 22 22.50 0.26 -2.12
N GLY A 23 22.30 1.14 -3.10
CA GLY A 23 22.00 2.56 -2.86
C GLY A 23 20.73 2.78 -2.04
N PHE A 24 19.65 2.03 -2.32
CA PHE A 24 18.42 2.09 -1.52
C PHE A 24 18.62 1.60 -0.08
N ILE A 25 19.35 0.50 0.11
CA ILE A 25 19.66 -0.02 1.45
C ILE A 25 20.52 0.97 2.23
N LEU A 26 21.54 1.56 1.60
CA LEU A 26 22.38 2.59 2.21
C LEU A 26 21.55 3.81 2.62
N LYS A 27 20.64 4.27 1.75
CA LYS A 27 19.72 5.37 2.08
C LYS A 27 18.91 5.08 3.34
N VAL A 28 18.39 3.86 3.50
CA VAL A 28 17.65 3.45 4.71
C VAL A 28 18.56 3.36 5.93
N PHE A 29 19.79 2.88 5.76
CA PHE A 29 20.77 2.79 6.84
C PHE A 29 21.20 4.17 7.36
N PHE A 30 21.31 5.17 6.48
CA PHE A 30 21.58 6.56 6.82
C PHE A 30 20.33 7.37 7.26
N GLY A 31 19.24 6.70 7.62
CA GLY A 31 18.04 7.36 8.18
C GLY A 31 17.07 7.95 7.15
N GLY A 32 17.30 7.72 5.85
CA GLY A 32 16.35 8.08 4.81
C GLY A 32 15.12 7.16 4.78
N ALA A 33 14.00 7.67 4.25
CA ALA A 33 12.80 6.86 4.05
C ALA A 33 13.06 5.69 3.08
N PRO A 34 12.49 4.49 3.33
CA PRO A 34 12.62 3.35 2.44
C PRO A 34 12.03 3.69 1.06
N ALA A 35 12.77 3.32 0.01
CA ALA A 35 12.28 3.44 -1.35
C ALA A 35 11.20 2.41 -1.62
N ASP A 36 10.16 2.78 -2.37
CA ASP A 36 9.15 1.83 -2.84
C ASP A 36 9.69 1.02 -4.00
N VAL A 37 10.46 -0.01 -3.66
CA VAL A 37 11.07 -0.91 -4.63
C VAL A 37 10.04 -1.78 -5.36
N GLU A 38 8.86 -1.94 -4.76
CA GLU A 38 7.80 -2.77 -5.32
C GLU A 38 7.19 -2.13 -6.56
N ALA A 39 7.21 -0.79 -6.66
CA ALA A 39 6.74 -0.06 -7.85
C ALA A 39 7.41 -0.52 -9.16
N TYR A 40 8.60 -1.11 -9.08
CA TYR A 40 9.34 -1.63 -10.24
C TYR A 40 9.19 -3.15 -10.43
N CYS A 41 8.51 -3.85 -9.52
CA CYS A 41 8.32 -5.29 -9.56
C CYS A 41 7.19 -5.67 -10.53
N PRO A 42 7.49 -6.33 -11.66
CA PRO A 42 6.46 -6.63 -12.66
C PRO A 42 5.47 -7.71 -12.20
N PHE A 43 5.88 -8.57 -11.26
CA PHE A 43 4.99 -9.58 -10.68
C PHE A 43 3.85 -8.92 -9.92
N GLY A 44 4.18 -8.03 -8.97
CA GLY A 44 3.18 -7.29 -8.24
C GLY A 44 2.34 -6.37 -9.14
N GLY A 45 2.90 -5.90 -10.26
CA GLY A 45 2.18 -5.15 -11.27
C GLY A 45 1.05 -5.92 -11.93
N LEU A 46 1.32 -7.16 -12.33
CA LEU A 46 0.29 -8.04 -12.89
C LEU A 46 -0.76 -8.44 -11.84
N GLN A 47 -0.35 -8.63 -10.59
CA GLN A 47 -1.31 -8.86 -9.51
C GLN A 47 -2.23 -7.65 -9.31
N SER A 48 -1.65 -6.45 -9.30
CA SER A 48 -2.38 -5.19 -9.18
C SER A 48 -3.37 -5.00 -10.33
N LEU A 49 -2.95 -5.34 -11.56
CA LEU A 49 -3.83 -5.32 -12.74
C LEU A 49 -5.00 -6.29 -12.61
N VAL A 50 -4.76 -7.54 -12.18
CA VAL A 50 -5.83 -8.53 -12.02
C VAL A 50 -6.79 -8.12 -10.90
N THR A 51 -6.29 -7.58 -9.79
CA THR A 51 -7.14 -7.03 -8.73
C THR A 51 -7.99 -5.87 -9.24
N TYR A 52 -7.40 -4.97 -10.03
CA TYR A 52 -8.13 -3.87 -10.67
C TYR A 52 -9.22 -4.37 -11.62
N LEU A 53 -8.92 -5.33 -12.50
CA LEU A 53 -9.90 -5.87 -13.45
C LEU A 53 -11.03 -6.66 -12.76
N ASN A 54 -10.75 -7.33 -11.64
CA ASN A 54 -11.73 -8.14 -10.93
C ASN A 54 -12.62 -7.31 -9.99
N SER A 55 -12.04 -6.34 -9.30
CA SER A 55 -12.70 -5.67 -8.19
C SER A 55 -12.86 -4.15 -8.40
N ASN A 56 -12.29 -3.57 -9.46
CA ASN A 56 -12.13 -2.12 -9.66
C ASN A 56 -11.44 -1.44 -8.47
N THR A 57 -10.48 -2.15 -7.85
CA THR A 57 -9.74 -1.69 -6.66
C THR A 57 -8.23 -1.69 -6.90
N LEU A 58 -7.55 -0.64 -6.43
CA LEU A 58 -6.08 -0.56 -6.39
C LEU A 58 -5.63 -0.32 -4.96
N ALA A 59 -4.98 -1.31 -4.33
CA ALA A 59 -4.54 -1.23 -2.94
C ALA A 59 -3.64 -0.03 -2.65
N CYS A 60 -3.52 0.35 -1.38
CA CYS A 60 -2.77 1.54 -0.94
C CYS A 60 -1.27 1.49 -1.26
N SER A 61 -0.79 0.32 -1.65
CA SER A 61 0.61 0.01 -1.87
C SER A 61 0.90 -0.44 -3.31
N MET A 62 -0.07 -0.24 -4.22
CA MET A 62 -0.02 -0.52 -5.66
C MET A 62 0.10 0.79 -6.44
N SER A 63 0.90 0.81 -7.50
CA SER A 63 1.04 1.98 -8.38
C SER A 63 0.78 1.64 -9.85
N ILE A 64 0.42 2.65 -10.64
CA ILE A 64 0.22 2.49 -12.09
C ILE A 64 1.53 2.14 -12.78
N VAL A 65 2.66 2.71 -12.32
CA VAL A 65 4.00 2.35 -12.78
C VAL A 65 4.21 0.84 -12.65
N GLN A 66 3.81 0.26 -11.51
CA GLN A 66 3.88 -1.17 -11.28
C GLN A 66 3.06 -1.96 -12.30
N ILE A 67 1.80 -1.57 -12.53
CA ILE A 67 0.91 -2.21 -13.52
C ILE A 67 1.50 -2.16 -14.92
N MET A 68 1.95 -0.99 -15.36
CA MET A 68 2.53 -0.80 -16.69
C MET A 68 3.84 -1.59 -16.84
N MET A 69 4.61 -1.72 -15.76
CA MET A 69 5.79 -2.60 -15.76
C MET A 69 5.40 -4.06 -15.92
N GLY A 70 4.36 -4.50 -15.21
CA GLY A 70 3.78 -5.84 -15.31
C GLY A 70 3.30 -6.18 -16.74
N VAL A 71 2.51 -5.29 -17.35
CA VAL A 71 2.01 -5.45 -18.72
C VAL A 71 3.16 -5.52 -19.73
N THR A 72 4.12 -4.60 -19.62
CA THR A 72 5.26 -4.54 -20.54
C THR A 72 6.13 -5.79 -20.41
N LEU A 73 6.32 -6.32 -19.19
CA LEU A 73 7.00 -7.58 -18.97
C LEU A 73 6.21 -8.76 -19.55
N ALA A 74 4.88 -8.81 -19.36
CA ALA A 74 4.07 -9.90 -19.92
C ALA A 74 4.20 -9.97 -21.44
N ILE A 75 4.11 -8.81 -22.12
CA ILE A 75 4.36 -8.69 -23.57
C ILE A 75 5.80 -9.14 -23.89
N GLY A 76 6.78 -8.70 -23.12
CA GLY A 76 8.18 -9.08 -23.28
C GLY A 76 8.41 -10.60 -23.16
N VAL A 77 7.76 -11.27 -22.20
CA VAL A 77 7.86 -12.73 -22.00
C VAL A 77 7.22 -13.48 -23.16
N ILE A 78 6.05 -13.04 -23.61
CA ILE A 78 5.33 -13.64 -24.75
C ILE A 78 6.18 -13.51 -26.02
N LEU A 79 6.74 -12.35 -26.31
CA LEU A 79 7.45 -12.13 -27.58
C LEU A 79 8.91 -12.63 -27.55
N PHE A 80 9.64 -12.35 -26.48
CA PHE A 80 11.11 -12.41 -26.45
C PHE A 80 11.72 -13.31 -25.37
N SER A 81 10.91 -14.09 -24.65
CA SER A 81 11.29 -14.96 -23.52
C SER A 81 11.47 -14.23 -22.18
N LYS A 82 11.89 -14.96 -21.14
CA LYS A 82 12.08 -14.48 -19.75
C LYS A 82 13.30 -13.56 -19.59
N LEU A 83 13.36 -12.49 -20.39
CA LEU A 83 14.50 -11.57 -20.42
C LEU A 83 14.74 -10.88 -19.08
N PHE A 84 13.67 -10.42 -18.42
CA PHE A 84 13.78 -9.79 -17.10
C PHE A 84 14.52 -10.68 -16.08
N CYS A 85 14.16 -11.97 -16.02
CA CYS A 85 14.81 -12.95 -15.13
C CYS A 85 16.31 -13.11 -15.39
N GLY A 86 16.76 -12.95 -16.63
CA GLY A 86 18.16 -13.13 -17.03
C GLY A 86 19.04 -11.88 -16.92
N TYR A 87 18.45 -10.67 -16.98
CA TYR A 87 19.17 -9.40 -17.10
C TYR A 87 18.91 -8.40 -15.94
N LEU A 88 17.68 -8.32 -15.42
CA LEU A 88 17.31 -7.32 -14.39
C LEU A 88 17.01 -7.92 -13.02
N CYS A 89 16.54 -9.17 -12.95
CA CYS A 89 16.10 -9.76 -11.69
C CYS A 89 17.28 -9.89 -10.69
N PRO A 90 17.22 -9.25 -9.51
CA PRO A 90 18.29 -9.33 -8.51
C PRO A 90 18.39 -10.73 -7.89
N LEU A 91 17.24 -11.39 -7.65
CA LEU A 91 17.21 -12.76 -7.14
C LEU A 91 17.92 -13.73 -8.10
N GLY A 92 17.67 -13.62 -9.40
CA GLY A 92 18.35 -14.39 -10.43
C GLY A 92 19.88 -14.23 -10.34
N THR A 93 20.35 -12.99 -10.25
CA THR A 93 21.78 -12.66 -10.12
C THR A 93 22.41 -13.29 -8.88
N VAL A 94 21.75 -13.17 -7.72
CA VAL A 94 22.21 -13.78 -6.47
C VAL A 94 22.26 -15.31 -6.58
N THR A 95 21.23 -15.94 -7.17
CA THR A 95 21.23 -17.41 -7.36
C THR A 95 22.36 -17.90 -8.26
N GLU A 96 22.77 -17.12 -9.25
CA GLU A 96 23.92 -17.45 -10.12
C GLU A 96 25.26 -17.33 -9.38
N TRP A 97 25.42 -16.33 -8.52
CA TRP A 97 26.61 -16.20 -7.67
C TRP A 97 26.69 -17.34 -6.66
N MET A 98 25.55 -17.73 -6.07
CA MET A 98 25.45 -18.91 -5.21
C MET A 98 25.86 -20.19 -5.95
N ALA A 99 25.49 -20.34 -7.22
CA ALA A 99 25.94 -21.47 -8.03
C ALA A 99 27.47 -21.51 -8.24
N VAL A 100 28.11 -20.35 -8.37
CA VAL A 100 29.59 -20.25 -8.43
C VAL A 100 30.22 -20.61 -7.09
N LEU A 101 29.67 -20.07 -5.99
CA LEU A 101 30.13 -20.36 -4.63
C LEU A 101 29.99 -21.86 -4.30
N ARG A 102 28.86 -22.46 -4.63
CA ARG A 102 28.59 -23.90 -4.51
C ARG A 102 29.62 -24.76 -5.25
N LYS A 103 29.95 -24.41 -6.50
CA LYS A 103 31.00 -25.09 -7.28
C LYS A 103 32.37 -24.98 -6.61
N LYS A 104 32.66 -23.86 -5.93
CA LYS A 104 33.89 -23.66 -5.16
C LYS A 104 33.91 -24.54 -3.89
N MET A 105 32.76 -24.70 -3.24
CA MET A 105 32.60 -25.56 -2.04
C MET A 105 32.43 -27.05 -2.35
N LYS A 106 32.46 -27.45 -3.63
CA LYS A 106 32.33 -28.84 -4.10
C LYS A 106 31.02 -29.56 -3.69
N ILE A 107 29.99 -28.82 -3.28
CA ILE A 107 28.65 -29.37 -3.01
C ILE A 107 27.96 -29.54 -4.36
N ASN A 108 27.58 -30.76 -4.74
CA ASN A 108 26.93 -31.01 -6.03
C ASN A 108 25.80 -32.03 -5.93
N ILE A 109 24.60 -31.55 -5.58
CA ILE A 109 23.36 -32.30 -5.78
C ILE A 109 22.82 -31.86 -7.13
N ASN A 110 22.73 -32.81 -8.07
CA ASN A 110 22.23 -32.54 -9.42
C ASN A 110 20.91 -33.29 -9.61
N ILE A 111 19.81 -32.54 -9.68
CA ILE A 111 18.50 -33.10 -10.01
C ILE A 111 18.41 -33.11 -11.55
N THR A 112 18.27 -34.30 -12.12
CA THR A 112 18.07 -34.44 -13.56
C THR A 112 16.71 -33.86 -13.98
N THR A 113 16.71 -33.02 -15.01
CA THR A 113 15.49 -32.46 -15.61
C THR A 113 14.58 -33.59 -16.07
N GLY A 114 13.30 -33.55 -15.67
CA GLY A 114 12.32 -34.60 -16.01
C GLY A 114 12.23 -35.77 -15.01
N SER A 115 13.09 -35.81 -13.98
CA SER A 115 12.95 -36.76 -12.87
C SER A 115 11.65 -36.54 -12.08
N VAL A 116 11.20 -37.57 -11.34
CA VAL A 116 10.00 -37.46 -10.48
C VAL A 116 10.15 -36.33 -9.46
N VAL A 117 11.35 -36.18 -8.89
CA VAL A 117 11.68 -35.10 -7.95
C VAL A 117 11.57 -33.73 -8.61
N ASP A 118 12.09 -33.57 -9.84
CA ASP A 118 11.98 -32.32 -10.60
C ASP A 118 10.51 -31.94 -10.87
N LYS A 119 9.68 -32.93 -11.22
CA LYS A 119 8.24 -32.70 -11.47
C LYS A 119 7.50 -32.26 -10.22
N ILE A 120 7.68 -32.97 -9.09
CA ILE A 120 7.03 -32.63 -7.82
C ILE A 120 7.44 -31.22 -7.35
N LEU A 121 8.73 -30.90 -7.38
CA LEU A 121 9.22 -29.58 -6.96
C LEU A 121 8.70 -28.45 -7.87
N ARG A 122 8.50 -28.70 -9.17
CA ARG A 122 7.93 -27.70 -10.09
C ARG A 122 6.47 -27.38 -9.79
N ALA A 123 5.72 -28.28 -9.15
CA ALA A 123 4.33 -28.00 -8.75
C ALA A 123 4.26 -26.88 -7.70
N ILE A 124 5.27 -26.76 -6.82
CA ILE A 124 5.28 -25.82 -5.69
C ILE A 124 5.09 -24.37 -6.17
N LYS A 125 5.84 -23.90 -7.18
CA LYS A 125 5.68 -22.54 -7.70
C LYS A 125 4.29 -22.25 -8.28
N TYR A 126 3.58 -23.24 -8.81
CA TYR A 126 2.21 -23.05 -9.32
C TYR A 126 1.18 -23.01 -8.19
N ILE A 127 1.38 -23.83 -7.15
CA ILE A 127 0.58 -23.76 -5.92
C ILE A 127 0.78 -22.39 -5.25
N LEU A 128 2.02 -21.94 -5.13
CA LEU A 128 2.34 -20.60 -4.61
C LEU A 128 1.77 -19.49 -5.49
N LEU A 129 1.85 -19.61 -6.81
CA LEU A 129 1.24 -18.64 -7.74
C LEU A 129 -0.27 -18.52 -7.48
N PHE A 130 -0.98 -19.65 -7.39
CA PHE A 130 -2.40 -19.66 -7.08
C PHE A 130 -2.70 -19.02 -5.72
N TRP A 131 -1.99 -19.46 -4.67
CA TRP A 131 -2.18 -18.97 -3.31
C TRP A 131 -1.94 -17.47 -3.19
N ILE A 132 -0.84 -16.96 -3.75
CA ILE A 132 -0.48 -15.54 -3.62
C ILE A 132 -1.49 -14.67 -4.36
N PHE A 133 -1.91 -15.02 -5.58
CA PHE A 133 -2.97 -14.28 -6.27
C PHE A 133 -4.30 -14.35 -5.52
N TYR A 134 -4.65 -15.51 -4.96
CA TYR A 134 -5.86 -15.68 -4.16
C TYR A 134 -5.89 -14.81 -2.92
N MET A 135 -4.82 -14.82 -2.14
CA MET A 135 -4.70 -13.93 -0.99
C MET A 135 -4.69 -12.46 -1.41
N THR A 136 -4.01 -12.12 -2.51
CA THR A 136 -3.90 -10.73 -2.99
C THR A 136 -5.26 -10.15 -3.39
N ILE A 137 -6.04 -10.90 -4.17
CA ILE A 137 -7.35 -10.43 -4.65
C ILE A 137 -8.36 -10.43 -3.49
N SER A 138 -8.36 -11.47 -2.65
CA SER A 138 -9.28 -11.59 -1.51
C SER A 138 -9.06 -10.52 -0.44
N SER A 139 -7.81 -10.21 -0.11
CA SER A 139 -7.47 -9.17 0.87
C SER A 139 -7.42 -7.75 0.28
N SER A 140 -7.43 -7.62 -1.06
CA SER A 140 -7.13 -6.35 -1.76
C SER A 140 -5.82 -5.69 -1.28
N GLU A 141 -4.84 -6.50 -0.88
CA GLU A 141 -3.51 -6.09 -0.46
C GLU A 141 -2.47 -6.90 -1.21
N LEU A 142 -1.30 -6.30 -1.49
CA LEU A 142 -0.27 -6.97 -2.27
C LEU A 142 0.48 -8.02 -1.43
N PHE A 143 -0.08 -9.23 -1.35
CA PHE A 143 0.42 -10.30 -0.49
C PHE A 143 1.85 -10.76 -0.83
N CYS A 144 2.30 -10.55 -2.07
CA CYS A 144 3.66 -10.95 -2.48
C CYS A 144 4.76 -10.26 -1.67
N LYS A 145 4.50 -9.07 -1.10
CA LYS A 145 5.44 -8.34 -0.22
C LYS A 145 5.88 -9.17 0.99
N ASN A 146 4.98 -10.02 1.51
CA ASN A 146 5.28 -10.89 2.65
C ASN A 146 6.22 -12.06 2.29
N PHE A 147 6.22 -12.47 1.03
CA PHE A 147 6.95 -13.64 0.53
C PHE A 147 8.19 -13.27 -0.29
N ASP A 148 8.29 -12.03 -0.79
CA ASP A 148 9.39 -11.64 -1.66
C ASP A 148 10.67 -11.33 -0.86
N PRO A 149 11.73 -12.15 -0.98
CA PRO A 149 13.01 -11.88 -0.32
C PRO A 149 13.65 -10.58 -0.83
N TYR A 150 13.34 -10.16 -2.06
CA TYR A 150 13.85 -8.88 -2.59
C TYR A 150 13.26 -7.69 -1.83
N TYR A 151 11.94 -7.62 -1.72
CA TYR A 151 11.24 -6.56 -1.00
C TYR A 151 11.69 -6.49 0.47
N ALA A 152 11.78 -7.64 1.16
CA ALA A 152 12.21 -7.68 2.57
C ALA A 152 13.63 -7.14 2.79
N ILE A 153 14.58 -7.51 1.93
CA ILE A 153 15.98 -7.06 2.04
C ILE A 153 16.11 -5.58 1.66
N ALA A 154 15.46 -5.14 0.57
CA ALA A 154 15.59 -3.79 0.07
C ALA A 154 14.95 -2.73 0.99
N THR A 155 13.90 -3.10 1.71
CA THR A 155 13.25 -2.25 2.73
C THR A 155 13.90 -2.37 4.12
N GLY A 156 14.85 -3.29 4.30
CA GLY A 156 15.52 -3.53 5.58
C GLY A 156 14.57 -4.05 6.67
N PHE A 157 13.58 -4.88 6.30
CA PHE A 157 12.50 -5.37 7.17
C PHE A 157 11.64 -4.25 7.82
N LYS A 158 11.70 -3.02 7.29
CA LYS A 158 10.87 -1.90 7.73
C LYS A 158 9.65 -1.80 6.80
N GLY A 159 8.47 -2.20 7.28
CA GLY A 159 7.21 -2.12 6.54
C GLY A 159 6.14 -3.06 7.09
N GLU A 160 4.97 -3.08 6.47
CA GLU A 160 3.90 -4.08 6.73
C GLU A 160 4.35 -5.45 6.20
N LEU A 161 5.21 -6.11 6.99
CA LEU A 161 5.88 -7.35 6.62
C LEU A 161 5.60 -8.43 7.67
N THR A 162 5.17 -9.59 7.19
CA THR A 162 5.06 -10.77 8.02
C THR A 162 6.45 -11.41 8.19
N ALA A 163 7.16 -11.03 9.25
CA ALA A 163 8.59 -11.34 9.43
C ALA A 163 8.95 -12.83 9.27
N TRP A 164 8.11 -13.74 9.78
CA TRP A 164 8.37 -15.18 9.66
C TRP A 164 8.34 -15.67 8.20
N MET A 165 7.43 -15.14 7.36
CA MET A 165 7.32 -15.50 5.94
C MET A 165 8.54 -15.00 5.15
N ALA A 166 8.97 -13.77 5.42
CA ALA A 166 10.15 -13.18 4.80
C ALA A 166 11.42 -13.98 5.17
N LEU A 167 11.58 -14.35 6.44
CA LEU A 167 12.72 -15.15 6.90
C LEU A 167 12.76 -16.54 6.26
N ILE A 168 11.62 -17.24 6.17
CA ILE A 168 11.54 -18.54 5.48
C ILE A 168 11.89 -18.38 4.00
N SER A 169 11.38 -17.34 3.34
CA SER A 169 11.63 -17.09 1.92
C SER A 169 13.12 -16.82 1.65
N ILE A 170 13.76 -16.00 2.49
CA ILE A 170 15.20 -15.74 2.45
C ILE A 170 15.99 -17.03 2.72
N ALA A 171 15.61 -17.81 3.73
CA ALA A 171 16.25 -19.09 4.02
C ALA A 171 16.15 -20.07 2.85
N CYS A 172 14.97 -20.20 2.23
CA CYS A 172 14.76 -21.00 1.03
C CYS A 172 15.59 -20.50 -0.16
N LEU A 173 15.71 -19.18 -0.33
CA LEU A 173 16.56 -18.57 -1.37
C LEU A 173 18.03 -18.95 -1.15
N PHE A 174 18.59 -18.80 0.04
CA PHE A 174 20.02 -19.07 0.25
C PHE A 174 20.34 -20.57 0.37
N LEU A 175 19.62 -21.30 1.24
CA LEU A 175 19.86 -22.72 1.49
C LEU A 175 19.50 -23.56 0.26
N GLY A 176 18.35 -23.32 -0.37
CA GLY A 176 17.92 -24.08 -1.54
C GLY A 176 18.89 -23.95 -2.71
N ASN A 177 19.38 -22.73 -2.98
CA ASN A 177 20.36 -22.48 -4.05
C ASN A 177 21.78 -22.96 -3.71
N LEU A 178 22.09 -23.16 -2.42
CA LEU A 178 23.36 -23.76 -1.98
C LEU A 178 23.45 -25.24 -2.37
N PHE A 179 22.33 -25.95 -2.38
CA PHE A 179 22.27 -27.37 -2.71
C PHE A 179 21.97 -27.62 -4.19
N ILE A 180 20.96 -26.92 -4.74
CA ILE A 180 20.46 -27.13 -6.11
C ILE A 180 20.64 -25.85 -6.92
N ASN A 181 21.15 -25.95 -8.15
CA ASN A 181 21.32 -24.77 -9.01
C ASN A 181 19.98 -24.09 -9.24
N MET A 182 19.93 -22.80 -8.89
CA MET A 182 18.85 -21.91 -9.30
C MET A 182 17.46 -22.41 -8.83
N PHE A 183 17.47 -23.11 -7.69
CA PHE A 183 16.34 -23.70 -6.98
C PHE A 183 15.16 -22.75 -6.86
N TRP A 184 15.42 -21.50 -6.42
CA TRP A 184 14.37 -20.51 -6.23
C TRP A 184 13.63 -20.21 -7.54
N CYS A 185 14.37 -19.87 -8.61
CA CYS A 185 13.77 -19.51 -9.89
C CYS A 185 13.05 -20.69 -10.57
N LYS A 186 13.50 -21.93 -10.31
CA LYS A 186 12.96 -23.14 -10.93
C LYS A 186 11.73 -23.70 -10.22
N TYR A 187 11.70 -23.67 -8.88
CA TYR A 187 10.73 -24.40 -8.06
C TYR A 187 9.85 -23.54 -7.15
N ILE A 188 10.30 -22.34 -6.75
CA ILE A 188 9.60 -21.52 -5.74
C ILE A 188 9.02 -20.23 -6.34
N CYS A 189 9.72 -19.62 -7.31
CA CYS A 189 9.42 -18.29 -7.82
C CYS A 189 8.05 -18.21 -8.55
N PRO A 190 7.08 -17.44 -8.03
CA PRO A 190 5.78 -17.26 -8.67
C PRO A 190 5.87 -16.55 -10.03
N LEU A 191 6.76 -15.55 -10.14
CA LEU A 191 7.04 -14.89 -11.43
C LEU A 191 7.54 -15.87 -12.49
N GLY A 192 8.31 -16.89 -12.09
CA GLY A 192 8.78 -17.96 -12.96
C GLY A 192 7.65 -18.84 -13.49
N ALA A 193 6.68 -19.19 -12.62
CA ALA A 193 5.47 -19.92 -12.99
C ALA A 193 4.58 -19.09 -13.93
N LEU A 194 4.32 -17.83 -13.58
CA LEU A 194 3.51 -16.92 -14.38
C LEU A 194 4.11 -16.70 -15.78
N SER A 195 5.43 -16.57 -15.86
CA SER A 195 6.14 -16.48 -17.14
C SER A 195 6.00 -17.74 -18.00
N ASN A 196 5.89 -18.92 -17.39
CA ASN A 196 5.63 -20.18 -18.11
C ASN A 196 4.20 -20.22 -18.66
N VAL A 197 3.22 -19.78 -17.86
CA VAL A 197 1.82 -19.64 -18.32
C VAL A 197 1.76 -18.73 -19.54
N PHE A 198 2.43 -17.58 -19.51
CA PHE A 198 2.44 -16.65 -20.65
C PHE A 198 3.16 -17.20 -21.89
N LYS A 199 4.20 -18.03 -21.74
CA LYS A 199 4.81 -18.73 -22.89
C LYS A 199 3.83 -19.68 -23.59
N PHE A 200 2.86 -20.24 -22.85
CA PHE A 200 1.76 -21.02 -23.40
C PHE A 200 0.56 -20.12 -23.77
N THR A 201 0.83 -19.03 -24.48
CA THR A 201 -0.13 -17.94 -24.75
C THR A 201 -1.43 -18.43 -25.39
N LEU A 202 -1.37 -19.34 -26.35
CA LEU A 202 -2.56 -19.87 -27.02
C LEU A 202 -3.50 -20.60 -26.04
N THR A 203 -2.93 -21.33 -25.09
CA THR A 203 -3.70 -22.05 -24.07
C THR A 203 -4.30 -21.08 -23.07
N PHE A 204 -3.54 -20.09 -22.64
CA PHE A 204 -4.03 -19.03 -21.76
C PHE A 204 -5.17 -18.22 -22.42
N LEU A 205 -5.01 -17.81 -23.68
CA LEU A 205 -6.05 -17.12 -24.45
C LEU A 205 -7.28 -18.01 -24.65
N GLY A 206 -7.09 -19.29 -24.95
CA GLY A 206 -8.19 -20.25 -25.07
C GLY A 206 -8.99 -20.37 -23.77
N LEU A 207 -8.33 -20.42 -22.61
CA LEU A 207 -8.98 -20.44 -21.30
C LEU A 207 -9.71 -19.12 -21.00
N LEU A 208 -9.11 -17.98 -21.36
CA LEU A 208 -9.72 -16.66 -21.18
C LEU A 208 -10.99 -16.55 -22.05
N ILE A 209 -10.92 -16.88 -23.33
CA ILE A 209 -12.08 -16.89 -24.24
C ILE A 209 -13.15 -17.86 -23.73
N LEU A 210 -12.77 -19.08 -23.34
CA LEU A 210 -13.70 -20.04 -22.76
C LEU A 210 -14.39 -19.47 -21.51
N SER A 211 -13.65 -18.81 -20.62
CA SER A 211 -14.23 -18.20 -19.42
C SER A 211 -15.22 -17.08 -19.74
N LEU A 212 -14.94 -16.28 -20.79
CA LEU A 212 -15.85 -15.23 -21.26
C LEU A 212 -17.11 -15.83 -21.90
N ILE A 213 -16.97 -16.89 -22.70
CA ILE A 213 -18.11 -17.61 -23.30
C ILE A 213 -18.99 -18.20 -22.20
N LEU A 214 -18.39 -18.90 -21.22
CA LEU A 214 -19.13 -19.46 -20.09
C LEU A 214 -19.84 -18.37 -19.27
N GLY A 215 -19.18 -17.23 -19.05
CA GLY A 215 -19.78 -16.07 -18.41
C GLY A 215 -20.96 -15.50 -19.21
N TYR A 216 -20.86 -15.44 -20.54
CA TYR A 216 -21.96 -15.03 -21.42
C TYR A 216 -23.18 -15.97 -21.33
N PHE A 217 -22.95 -17.27 -21.16
CA PHE A 217 -24.02 -18.26 -20.92
C PHE A 217 -24.54 -18.28 -19.46
N GLY A 218 -24.15 -17.32 -18.63
CA GLY A 218 -24.66 -17.17 -17.26
C GLY A 218 -24.11 -18.19 -16.27
N LEU A 219 -23.02 -18.91 -16.60
CA LEU A 219 -22.29 -19.73 -15.63
C LEU A 219 -21.35 -18.80 -14.85
N PRO A 220 -21.59 -18.53 -13.55
CA PRO A 220 -20.75 -17.63 -12.78
C PRO A 220 -19.39 -18.28 -12.51
N MET A 221 -18.45 -18.07 -13.43
CA MET A 221 -17.07 -18.50 -13.27
C MET A 221 -16.34 -17.51 -12.39
N GLN A 222 -16.21 -17.85 -11.10
CA GLN A 222 -15.39 -17.09 -10.18
C GLN A 222 -13.92 -17.06 -10.69
N TRP A 223 -13.27 -15.91 -10.59
CA TRP A 223 -11.96 -15.64 -11.19
C TRP A 223 -10.87 -16.67 -10.83
N TYR A 224 -10.96 -17.29 -9.64
CA TYR A 224 -9.99 -18.30 -9.20
C TYR A 224 -10.07 -19.60 -9.99
N TRP A 225 -11.19 -19.92 -10.66
CA TRP A 225 -11.27 -21.09 -11.53
C TRP A 225 -10.39 -20.91 -12.76
N LEU A 226 -10.39 -19.72 -13.36
CA LEU A 226 -9.51 -19.39 -14.49
C LEU A 226 -8.05 -19.43 -14.06
N LEU A 227 -7.72 -18.87 -12.88
CA LEU A 227 -6.36 -18.92 -12.34
C LEU A 227 -5.93 -20.36 -12.04
N GLY A 228 -6.77 -21.14 -11.36
CA GLY A 228 -6.51 -22.53 -11.02
C GLY A 228 -6.29 -23.40 -12.25
N ALA A 229 -7.16 -23.27 -13.26
CA ALA A 229 -7.00 -23.95 -14.54
C ALA A 229 -5.70 -23.55 -15.24
N SER A 230 -5.37 -22.25 -15.26
CA SER A 230 -4.12 -21.74 -15.84
C SER A 230 -2.88 -22.31 -15.13
N CYS A 231 -2.91 -22.40 -13.79
CA CYS A 231 -1.83 -23.00 -13.00
C CYS A 231 -1.67 -24.50 -13.25
N VAL A 232 -2.77 -25.26 -13.25
CA VAL A 232 -2.74 -26.72 -13.47
C VAL A 232 -2.28 -27.05 -14.89
N ILE A 233 -2.85 -26.39 -15.89
CA ILE A 233 -2.49 -26.62 -17.29
C ILE A 233 -1.05 -26.16 -17.54
N GLY A 234 -0.65 -25.01 -17.00
CA GLY A 234 0.73 -24.52 -17.07
C GLY A 234 1.74 -25.53 -16.48
N TYR A 235 1.42 -26.11 -15.31
CA TYR A 235 2.21 -27.16 -14.69
C TYR A 235 2.30 -28.43 -15.57
N ILE A 236 1.15 -28.94 -16.05
CA ILE A 236 1.09 -30.13 -16.90
C ILE A 236 1.93 -29.91 -18.16
N PHE A 237 1.79 -28.75 -18.81
CA PHE A 237 2.52 -28.45 -20.04
C PHE A 237 4.02 -28.33 -19.79
N GLU A 238 4.41 -27.76 -18.65
CA GLU A 238 5.80 -27.69 -18.24
C GLU A 238 6.44 -29.08 -18.05
N ILE A 239 5.74 -30.04 -17.44
CA ILE A 239 6.30 -31.39 -17.16
C ILE A 239 6.14 -32.39 -18.32
N VAL A 240 5.21 -32.14 -19.25
CA VAL A 240 4.96 -33.04 -20.39
C VAL A 240 5.78 -32.61 -21.59
N TYR A 241 5.71 -31.34 -21.97
CA TYR A 241 6.32 -30.87 -23.21
C TYR A 241 7.74 -30.39 -23.02
N HIS A 242 8.08 -29.78 -21.88
CA HIS A 242 9.37 -29.14 -21.57
C HIS A 242 9.85 -28.07 -22.59
N GLU A 243 9.16 -27.93 -23.73
CA GLU A 243 9.48 -27.04 -24.83
C GLU A 243 8.28 -26.16 -25.18
N SER A 244 8.60 -24.96 -25.64
CA SER A 244 7.64 -24.01 -26.16
C SER A 244 7.53 -24.13 -27.69
N LYS A 245 6.30 -24.32 -28.20
CA LYS A 245 6.07 -24.54 -29.64
C LYS A 245 6.03 -23.23 -30.43
N VAL A 246 5.26 -22.25 -29.94
CA VAL A 246 4.91 -21.02 -30.69
C VAL A 246 5.84 -19.86 -30.32
N PHE A 247 5.83 -19.45 -29.06
CA PHE A 247 6.69 -18.38 -28.53
C PHE A 247 7.83 -18.96 -27.69
N PRO A 248 8.99 -18.30 -27.54
CA PRO A 248 9.33 -16.94 -28.00
C PRO A 248 9.83 -16.89 -29.45
N LEU A 249 9.80 -15.70 -30.05
CA LEU A 249 10.27 -15.41 -31.41
C LEU A 249 11.81 -15.47 -31.53
N LEU A 250 12.52 -15.13 -30.45
CA LEU A 250 13.98 -15.18 -30.40
C LEU A 250 14.46 -16.47 -29.75
N ARG A 251 15.25 -17.26 -30.48
CA ARG A 251 15.75 -18.58 -30.04
C ARG A 251 17.23 -18.73 -30.34
N ILE A 252 17.93 -19.42 -29.45
CA ILE A 252 19.34 -19.77 -29.68
C ILE A 252 19.38 -20.97 -30.63
N THR A 253 20.12 -20.82 -31.73
CA THR A 253 20.31 -21.84 -32.76
C THR A 253 21.79 -22.19 -32.84
N ARG A 254 22.06 -23.49 -32.97
CA ARG A 254 23.39 -24.05 -33.18
C ARG A 254 23.68 -24.17 -34.68
N ASP A 255 24.85 -23.71 -35.06
CA ASP A 255 25.47 -23.93 -36.36
C ASP A 255 26.33 -25.20 -36.26
N ASP A 256 25.86 -26.28 -36.88
CA ASP A 256 26.49 -27.60 -36.80
C ASP A 256 27.86 -27.63 -37.52
N GLU A 257 28.09 -26.77 -38.52
CA GLU A 257 29.37 -26.70 -39.25
C GLU A 257 30.48 -26.09 -38.40
N LYS A 258 30.13 -25.12 -37.54
CA LYS A 258 31.08 -24.45 -36.63
C LYS A 258 31.22 -25.17 -35.29
N CYS A 259 30.23 -25.98 -34.91
CA CYS A 259 30.19 -26.64 -33.60
C CYS A 259 31.16 -27.82 -33.53
N ASN A 260 31.98 -27.88 -32.49
CA ASN A 260 32.87 -29.01 -32.21
C ASN A 260 32.39 -29.89 -31.04
N HIS A 261 31.10 -29.80 -30.66
CA HIS A 261 30.46 -30.60 -29.62
C HIS A 261 31.18 -30.63 -28.24
N CYS A 262 31.92 -29.57 -27.89
CA CYS A 262 32.69 -29.52 -26.64
C CYS A 262 31.89 -29.44 -25.32
N GLY A 263 30.56 -29.36 -25.36
CA GLY A 263 29.69 -29.35 -24.17
C GLY A 263 29.75 -28.10 -23.27
N LEU A 264 30.61 -27.12 -23.57
CA LEU A 264 30.82 -25.94 -22.72
C LEU A 264 29.55 -25.10 -22.54
N CYS A 265 28.68 -25.06 -23.55
CA CYS A 265 27.41 -24.34 -23.52
C CYS A 265 26.44 -24.92 -22.48
N SER A 266 26.24 -26.24 -22.43
CA SER A 266 25.44 -26.90 -21.40
C SER A 266 26.02 -26.67 -20.00
N LYS A 267 27.34 -26.81 -19.85
CA LYS A 267 28.03 -26.62 -18.56
C LYS A 267 27.92 -25.20 -17.99
N LYS A 268 27.75 -24.20 -18.87
CA LYS A 268 27.64 -22.79 -18.52
C LYS A 268 26.21 -22.27 -18.45
N CYS A 269 25.23 -23.03 -18.91
CA CYS A 269 23.83 -22.65 -18.80
C CYS A 269 23.40 -22.56 -17.32
N PRO A 270 22.95 -21.39 -16.83
CA PRO A 270 22.48 -21.26 -15.44
C PRO A 270 21.32 -22.20 -15.10
N GLN A 271 20.47 -22.46 -16.11
CA GLN A 271 19.27 -23.31 -16.04
C GLN A 271 19.58 -24.81 -16.20
N GLN A 272 20.86 -25.17 -16.42
CA GLN A 272 21.30 -26.56 -16.67
C GLN A 272 20.66 -27.23 -17.89
N ILE A 273 20.22 -26.43 -18.87
CA ILE A 273 19.69 -26.93 -20.15
C ILE A 273 20.83 -27.57 -20.94
N ASP A 274 20.57 -28.71 -21.57
CA ASP A 274 21.54 -29.40 -22.41
C ASP A 274 21.65 -28.78 -23.82
N VAL A 275 22.11 -27.53 -23.86
CA VAL A 275 22.28 -26.74 -25.09
C VAL A 275 23.17 -27.44 -26.12
N ALA A 276 24.13 -28.25 -25.67
CA ALA A 276 25.07 -28.97 -26.53
C ALA A 276 24.40 -30.02 -27.42
N ASN A 277 23.23 -30.54 -27.05
CA ASN A 277 22.49 -31.54 -27.82
C ASN A 277 21.27 -30.95 -28.55
N LEU A 278 20.99 -29.67 -28.37
CA LEU A 278 19.86 -28.99 -29.00
C LEU A 278 20.32 -28.16 -30.22
N LYS A 279 19.73 -28.44 -31.40
CA LYS A 279 19.93 -27.60 -32.59
C LYS A 279 19.26 -26.23 -32.45
N VAL A 280 18.07 -26.21 -31.85
CA VAL A 280 17.33 -24.99 -31.50
C VAL A 280 16.90 -25.11 -30.04
N VAL A 281 17.26 -24.14 -29.21
CA VAL A 281 16.89 -24.14 -27.79
C VAL A 281 15.45 -23.65 -27.65
N LYS A 282 14.51 -24.58 -27.44
CA LYS A 282 13.07 -24.30 -27.21
C LYS A 282 12.61 -24.49 -25.77
N ASP A 283 13.54 -24.88 -24.90
CA ASP A 283 13.31 -25.16 -23.50
C ASP A 283 12.60 -24.00 -22.78
N ILE A 284 11.54 -24.31 -22.04
CA ILE A 284 10.70 -23.34 -21.30
C ILE A 284 11.48 -22.56 -20.24
N ASP A 285 12.54 -23.14 -19.70
CA ASP A 285 13.38 -22.52 -18.67
C ASP A 285 14.41 -21.57 -19.27
N CYS A 286 14.60 -21.58 -20.60
CA CYS A 286 15.52 -20.66 -21.26
C CYS A 286 15.10 -19.19 -21.05
N THR A 287 16.00 -18.39 -20.45
CA THR A 287 15.83 -16.95 -20.21
C THR A 287 16.47 -16.06 -21.29
N LEU A 288 17.04 -16.66 -22.35
CA LEU A 288 17.78 -15.97 -23.40
C LEU A 288 18.92 -15.06 -22.84
N CYS A 289 19.52 -15.46 -21.72
CA CYS A 289 20.60 -14.72 -21.06
C CYS A 289 21.93 -14.69 -21.83
N GLY A 290 22.11 -15.57 -22.82
CA GLY A 290 23.27 -15.57 -23.70
C GLY A 290 24.56 -16.18 -23.11
N GLU A 291 24.56 -16.75 -21.91
CA GLU A 291 25.75 -17.37 -21.31
C GLU A 291 26.33 -18.51 -22.16
N CYS A 292 25.47 -19.32 -22.79
CA CYS A 292 25.91 -20.38 -23.67
C CYS A 292 26.61 -19.83 -24.93
N MET A 293 26.13 -18.72 -25.49
CA MET A 293 26.80 -17.99 -26.59
C MET A 293 28.09 -17.32 -26.12
N GLY A 294 28.09 -16.81 -24.87
CA GLY A 294 29.27 -16.25 -24.21
C GLY A 294 30.38 -17.29 -24.01
N ALA A 295 30.02 -18.52 -23.66
CA ALA A 295 30.96 -19.61 -23.42
C ALA A 295 31.49 -20.26 -24.70
N CYS A 296 30.80 -20.09 -25.84
CA CYS A 296 31.19 -20.74 -27.09
C CYS A 296 32.53 -20.19 -27.61
N ASN A 297 33.49 -21.09 -27.85
CA ASN A 297 34.80 -20.72 -28.40
C ASN A 297 34.81 -20.65 -29.93
N LYS A 298 33.87 -21.32 -30.59
CA LYS A 298 33.74 -21.37 -32.06
C LYS A 298 32.67 -20.44 -32.61
N ASN A 299 32.02 -19.64 -31.76
CA ASN A 299 30.87 -18.78 -32.11
C ASN A 299 29.76 -19.53 -32.90
N ALA A 300 29.57 -20.82 -32.58
CA ALA A 300 28.61 -21.71 -33.22
C ALA A 300 27.16 -21.54 -32.70
N LEU A 301 26.93 -20.67 -31.72
CA LEU A 301 25.60 -20.39 -31.17
C LEU A 301 25.20 -18.95 -31.49
N GLN A 302 24.02 -18.77 -32.09
CA GLN A 302 23.51 -17.48 -32.54
C GLN A 302 22.00 -17.35 -32.26
N ILE A 303 21.48 -16.13 -32.16
CA ILE A 303 20.02 -15.93 -32.05
C ILE A 303 19.43 -15.91 -33.46
N ASN A 304 18.48 -16.80 -33.74
CA ASN A 304 17.81 -16.95 -35.05
C ASN A 304 18.79 -16.99 -36.23
N ARG A 305 19.95 -17.65 -36.07
CA ARG A 305 21.03 -17.74 -37.08
C ARG A 305 21.62 -16.39 -37.53
N LYS A 306 21.46 -15.33 -36.73
CA LYS A 306 22.01 -14.00 -37.00
C LYS A 306 23.00 -13.60 -35.89
N PRO A 307 24.29 -13.36 -36.21
CA PRO A 307 25.27 -12.96 -35.19
C PRO A 307 25.00 -11.55 -34.63
N ALA A 308 24.44 -10.65 -35.43
CA ALA A 308 24.09 -9.29 -35.01
C ALA A 308 23.06 -9.25 -33.87
N PHE A 309 22.23 -10.29 -33.74
CA PHE A 309 21.18 -10.37 -32.71
C PHE A 309 21.74 -10.68 -31.32
N ARG A 310 23.05 -10.87 -31.15
CA ARG A 310 23.67 -11.15 -29.85
C ARG A 310 23.37 -10.08 -28.79
N TRP A 311 23.25 -8.81 -29.19
CA TRP A 311 23.04 -7.68 -28.26
C TRP A 311 21.56 -7.33 -28.11
N LEU A 312 20.72 -7.87 -28.98
CA LEU A 312 19.30 -7.56 -29.05
C LEU A 312 18.57 -7.83 -27.74
N PRO A 313 18.79 -8.96 -27.01
CA PRO A 313 18.12 -9.18 -25.73
C PRO A 313 18.41 -8.12 -24.66
N ALA A 314 19.65 -7.63 -24.59
CA ALA A 314 20.03 -6.60 -23.62
C ALA A 314 19.37 -5.25 -23.96
N ILE A 315 19.35 -4.88 -25.25
CA ILE A 315 18.68 -3.66 -25.73
C ILE A 315 17.17 -3.75 -25.47
N LEU A 316 16.54 -4.88 -25.81
CA LEU A 316 15.10 -5.09 -25.60
C LEU A 316 14.72 -4.95 -24.13
N VAL A 317 15.51 -5.49 -23.21
CA VAL A 317 15.26 -5.36 -21.76
C VAL A 317 15.25 -3.90 -21.33
N VAL A 318 16.24 -3.12 -21.78
CA VAL A 318 16.36 -1.70 -21.44
C VAL A 318 15.18 -0.92 -22.04
N VAL A 319 14.87 -1.15 -23.31
CA VAL A 319 13.74 -0.50 -24.00
C VAL A 319 12.43 -0.83 -23.31
N LEU A 320 12.15 -2.11 -23.03
CA LEU A 320 10.93 -2.54 -22.35
C LEU A 320 10.83 -1.91 -20.95
N PHE A 321 11.93 -1.84 -20.20
CA PHE A 321 11.95 -1.20 -18.89
C PHE A 321 11.57 0.28 -18.97
N PHE A 322 12.21 1.04 -19.86
CA PHE A 322 11.93 2.48 -20.02
C PHE A 322 10.57 2.75 -20.64
N VAL A 323 10.07 1.90 -21.55
CA VAL A 323 8.70 2.00 -22.08
C VAL A 323 7.70 1.81 -20.94
N GLY A 324 7.86 0.80 -20.09
CA GLY A 324 6.96 0.60 -18.96
C GLY A 324 6.97 1.77 -17.97
N LEU A 325 8.15 2.38 -17.71
CA LEU A 325 8.24 3.59 -16.91
C LEU A 325 7.52 4.77 -17.56
N TRP A 326 7.78 5.02 -18.84
CA TRP A 326 7.15 6.09 -19.61
C TRP A 326 5.63 5.95 -19.63
N MET A 327 5.12 4.74 -19.89
CA MET A 327 3.70 4.44 -19.83
C MET A 327 3.12 4.70 -18.43
N GLY A 328 3.84 4.32 -17.38
CA GLY A 328 3.43 4.52 -15.99
C GLY A 328 3.37 5.99 -15.55
N THR A 329 4.14 6.87 -16.19
CA THR A 329 4.13 8.32 -15.90
C THR A 329 3.14 9.11 -16.76
N HIS A 330 2.77 8.59 -17.94
CA HIS A 330 1.89 9.28 -18.88
C HIS A 330 0.43 8.82 -18.81
N TRP A 331 0.17 7.60 -18.35
CA TRP A 331 -1.18 7.11 -18.12
C TRP A 331 -1.51 7.13 -16.64
N GLU A 332 -2.66 7.73 -16.32
CA GLU A 332 -3.24 7.68 -15.00
C GLU A 332 -4.48 6.79 -15.01
N LEU A 333 -4.51 5.77 -14.16
CA LEU A 333 -5.71 4.98 -13.91
C LEU A 333 -6.40 5.48 -12.64
N PRO A 334 -7.73 5.60 -12.65
CA PRO A 334 -8.45 5.94 -11.44
C PRO A 334 -8.30 4.82 -10.39
N THR A 335 -8.12 5.22 -9.13
CA THR A 335 -7.99 4.30 -8.00
C THR A 335 -9.31 3.58 -7.72
N ILE A 336 -10.41 4.32 -7.82
CA ILE A 336 -11.77 3.78 -7.90
C ILE A 336 -12.51 4.54 -8.99
N ASP A 337 -13.42 3.85 -9.66
CA ASP A 337 -14.40 4.46 -10.54
C ASP A 337 -15.76 3.81 -10.28
N GLU A 338 -16.61 4.49 -9.52
CA GLU A 338 -17.89 3.97 -9.08
C GLU A 338 -19.04 4.82 -9.63
N ARG A 339 -20.05 4.15 -10.18
CA ARG A 339 -21.33 4.74 -10.59
C ARG A 339 -22.45 4.00 -9.86
N TRP A 340 -23.47 4.74 -9.46
CA TRP A 340 -24.62 4.27 -8.69
C TRP A 340 -25.90 4.78 -9.34
N GLY A 341 -26.99 4.00 -9.26
CA GLY A 341 -28.28 4.37 -9.85
C GLY A 341 -28.57 3.68 -11.18
N ASP A 342 -29.71 4.05 -11.79
CA ASP A 342 -30.20 3.44 -13.02
C ASP A 342 -29.37 3.88 -14.24
N PRO A 343 -29.07 2.99 -15.20
CA PRO A 343 -28.26 3.30 -16.37
C PRO A 343 -28.74 4.51 -17.17
N ALA A 344 -30.06 4.72 -17.27
CA ALA A 344 -30.65 5.86 -17.97
C ALA A 344 -30.37 7.21 -17.29
N LYS A 345 -30.18 7.23 -15.97
CA LYS A 345 -29.80 8.45 -15.24
C LYS A 345 -28.30 8.78 -15.39
N LEU A 346 -27.47 7.78 -15.69
CA LEU A 346 -26.01 7.96 -15.81
C LEU A 346 -25.61 8.76 -17.06
N GLU A 347 -26.47 8.86 -18.08
CA GLU A 347 -26.17 9.57 -19.35
C GLU A 347 -26.21 11.10 -19.21
N HIS A 348 -26.87 11.65 -18.20
CA HIS A 348 -27.10 13.09 -18.04
C HIS A 348 -26.39 13.70 -16.81
N LEU A 349 -25.41 13.01 -16.25
CA LEU A 349 -24.67 13.51 -15.09
C LEU A 349 -23.69 14.61 -15.49
N GLU A 350 -23.67 15.70 -14.73
CA GLU A 350 -22.57 16.64 -14.73
C GLU A 350 -21.45 16.12 -13.82
N SER A 351 -20.22 16.52 -14.10
CA SER A 351 -19.10 16.25 -13.22
C SER A 351 -18.25 17.48 -12.98
N PHE A 352 -17.65 17.54 -11.80
CA PHE A 352 -16.57 18.47 -11.54
C PHE A 352 -15.39 17.73 -10.92
N GLU A 353 -14.21 18.24 -11.22
CA GLU A 353 -12.96 17.75 -10.71
C GLU A 353 -12.42 18.68 -9.63
N ARG A 354 -11.84 18.08 -8.59
CA ARG A 354 -11.22 18.78 -7.48
C ARG A 354 -9.88 18.14 -7.15
N ASP A 355 -8.81 18.88 -7.41
CA ASP A 355 -7.46 18.54 -6.96
C ASP A 355 -7.24 18.95 -5.49
N GLY A 356 -6.18 18.42 -4.87
CA GLY A 356 -5.76 18.80 -3.52
C GLY A 356 -6.44 18.05 -2.37
N MET A 357 -7.18 16.98 -2.65
CA MET A 357 -7.81 16.11 -1.65
C MET A 357 -6.80 15.15 -1.01
N ARG A 358 -5.88 15.68 -0.18
CA ARG A 358 -4.78 14.95 0.48
C ARG A 358 -5.24 13.82 1.41
N THR A 359 -6.49 13.85 1.85
CA THR A 359 -7.21 12.80 2.58
C THR A 359 -7.45 11.56 1.71
N VAL A 360 -7.59 11.71 0.40
CA VAL A 360 -7.72 10.63 -0.59
C VAL A 360 -6.34 10.19 -1.07
N LYS A 361 -5.67 9.42 -0.20
CA LYS A 361 -4.27 9.00 -0.39
C LYS A 361 -4.09 7.56 -0.84
N CYS A 362 -5.15 6.75 -0.85
CA CYS A 362 -5.10 5.33 -1.14
C CYS A 362 -6.50 4.72 -1.37
N PHE A 363 -6.59 3.41 -1.63
CA PHE A 363 -7.85 2.70 -1.82
C PHE A 363 -8.85 2.93 -0.69
N GLY A 364 -8.42 2.68 0.55
CA GLY A 364 -9.31 2.72 1.72
C GLY A 364 -9.90 4.10 1.93
N SER A 365 -9.09 5.16 1.80
CA SER A 365 -9.58 6.54 1.83
C SER A 365 -10.49 6.87 0.65
N SER A 366 -10.24 6.31 -0.54
CA SER A 366 -11.11 6.48 -1.71
C SER A 366 -12.47 5.84 -1.49
N LYS A 367 -12.53 4.63 -0.93
CA LYS A 367 -13.79 3.95 -0.57
C LYS A 367 -14.53 4.68 0.54
N ALA A 368 -13.83 5.21 1.54
CA ALA A 368 -14.44 6.02 2.59
C ALA A 368 -15.07 7.30 2.00
N PHE A 369 -14.36 7.96 1.09
CA PHE A 369 -14.88 9.10 0.34
C PHE A 369 -16.10 8.72 -0.51
N ALA A 370 -16.02 7.64 -1.27
CA ALA A 370 -17.13 7.12 -2.07
C ALA A 370 -18.37 6.77 -1.24
N ALA A 371 -18.18 6.10 -0.11
CA ALA A 371 -19.28 5.76 0.80
C ALA A 371 -19.95 7.00 1.38
N ARG A 372 -19.18 8.05 1.68
CA ARG A 372 -19.72 9.35 2.09
C ARG A 372 -20.51 10.00 0.95
N MET A 373 -19.94 10.07 -0.24
CA MET A 373 -20.57 10.71 -1.41
C MET A 373 -21.83 10.00 -1.88
N LYS A 374 -21.89 8.67 -1.74
CA LYS A 374 -23.09 7.88 -2.04
C LYS A 374 -24.31 8.27 -1.19
N ASN A 375 -24.08 8.82 0.01
CA ASN A 375 -25.16 9.28 0.89
C ASN A 375 -25.59 10.74 0.59
N VAL A 376 -24.96 11.41 -0.37
CA VAL A 376 -25.30 12.78 -0.76
C VAL A 376 -26.40 12.73 -1.82
N PRO A 377 -27.58 13.33 -1.59
CA PRO A 377 -28.66 13.36 -2.58
C PRO A 377 -28.20 13.99 -3.90
N GLY A 378 -28.59 13.38 -5.02
CA GLY A 378 -28.21 13.82 -6.37
C GLY A 378 -26.80 13.43 -6.81
N VAL A 379 -26.01 12.74 -5.98
CA VAL A 379 -24.67 12.24 -6.36
C VAL A 379 -24.76 10.78 -6.79
N TYR A 380 -24.32 10.50 -8.01
CA TYR A 380 -24.47 9.21 -8.68
C TYR A 380 -23.13 8.58 -9.08
N GLY A 381 -22.01 9.23 -8.81
CA GLY A 381 -20.72 8.61 -9.04
C GLY A 381 -19.54 9.37 -8.48
N VAL A 382 -18.45 8.64 -8.31
CA VAL A 382 -17.15 9.23 -7.97
C VAL A 382 -16.03 8.49 -8.69
N THR A 383 -15.01 9.26 -9.06
CA THR A 383 -13.72 8.75 -9.51
C THR A 383 -12.63 9.37 -8.65
N THR A 384 -11.63 8.60 -8.21
CA THR A 384 -10.52 9.16 -7.43
C THR A 384 -9.17 8.88 -8.06
N TYR A 385 -8.23 9.82 -7.88
CA TYR A 385 -6.88 9.79 -8.40
C TYR A 385 -5.89 10.06 -7.26
N VAL A 386 -5.31 9.00 -6.72
CA VAL A 386 -4.43 9.09 -5.55
C VAL A 386 -3.10 9.77 -5.84
N ASN A 387 -2.55 9.60 -7.06
CA ASN A 387 -1.23 10.14 -7.39
C ASN A 387 -1.17 11.67 -7.34
N ARG A 388 -2.24 12.34 -7.75
CA ARG A 388 -2.37 13.81 -7.73
C ARG A 388 -3.32 14.33 -6.66
N PHE A 389 -3.84 13.46 -5.79
CA PHE A 389 -4.83 13.80 -4.77
C PHE A 389 -6.08 14.46 -5.37
N ALA A 390 -6.65 13.87 -6.43
CA ALA A 390 -7.83 14.43 -7.10
C ALA A 390 -9.05 13.53 -6.96
N VAL A 391 -10.22 14.15 -7.01
CA VAL A 391 -11.52 13.47 -7.07
C VAL A 391 -12.38 14.10 -8.16
N VAL A 392 -13.16 13.27 -8.83
CA VAL A 392 -14.21 13.68 -9.75
C VAL A 392 -15.52 13.18 -9.18
N VAL A 393 -16.49 14.07 -9.03
CA VAL A 393 -17.83 13.73 -8.54
C VAL A 393 -18.84 13.93 -9.65
N TYR A 394 -19.70 12.93 -9.85
CA TYR A 394 -20.77 12.93 -10.85
C TYR A 394 -22.10 13.12 -10.14
N TYR A 395 -22.85 14.15 -10.54
CA TYR A 395 -24.10 14.53 -9.92
C TYR A 395 -25.15 14.93 -10.94
N ASP A 396 -26.42 14.81 -10.56
CA ASP A 396 -27.55 15.25 -11.37
C ASP A 396 -27.85 16.74 -11.04
N PRO A 397 -27.71 17.66 -12.01
CA PRO A 397 -27.94 19.08 -11.78
C PRO A 397 -29.42 19.42 -11.48
N SER A 398 -30.35 18.52 -11.74
CA SER A 398 -31.77 18.68 -11.38
C SER A 398 -32.05 18.37 -9.90
N GLU A 399 -31.22 17.52 -9.27
CA GLU A 399 -31.40 17.08 -7.88
C GLU A 399 -30.46 17.84 -6.90
N THR A 400 -29.26 18.22 -7.35
CA THR A 400 -28.26 18.89 -6.53
C THR A 400 -27.45 19.92 -7.32
N SER A 401 -26.67 20.74 -6.62
CA SER A 401 -25.78 21.73 -7.22
C SER A 401 -24.34 21.47 -6.81
N LYS A 402 -23.38 21.93 -7.62
CA LYS A 402 -21.95 21.86 -7.31
C LYS A 402 -21.64 22.32 -5.88
N GLU A 403 -22.20 23.46 -5.46
CA GLU A 403 -21.98 24.02 -4.12
C GLU A 403 -22.48 23.09 -2.99
N LYS A 404 -23.63 22.43 -3.17
CA LYS A 404 -24.13 21.45 -2.20
C LYS A 404 -23.22 20.22 -2.12
N VAL A 405 -22.71 19.77 -3.26
CA VAL A 405 -21.79 18.63 -3.32
C VAL A 405 -20.45 18.98 -2.66
N GLU A 406 -19.93 20.18 -2.92
CA GLU A 406 -18.70 20.67 -2.29
C GLU A 406 -18.84 20.85 -0.78
N ASN A 407 -19.98 21.38 -0.31
CA ASN A 407 -20.31 21.43 1.11
C ASN A 407 -20.34 20.01 1.73
N ALA A 408 -20.95 19.06 1.03
CA ALA A 408 -21.03 17.68 1.49
C ALA A 408 -19.67 16.97 1.51
N MET A 409 -18.72 17.38 0.66
CA MET A 409 -17.34 16.91 0.67
C MET A 409 -16.52 17.51 1.82
N PHE A 410 -16.76 18.79 2.14
CA PHE A 410 -16.02 19.49 3.18
C PHE A 410 -16.31 18.90 4.57
N THR A 411 -15.28 18.69 5.38
CA THR A 411 -15.48 18.32 6.79
C THR A 411 -14.99 19.43 7.68
N PRO A 412 -15.89 20.12 8.42
CA PRO A 412 -15.51 21.09 9.43
C PRO A 412 -14.51 20.50 10.42
N VAL A 413 -13.42 21.21 10.65
CA VAL A 413 -12.40 20.86 11.64
C VAL A 413 -12.33 21.97 12.67
N LYS A 414 -12.37 21.57 13.95
CA LYS A 414 -11.97 22.41 15.08
C LYS A 414 -10.76 21.78 15.76
N ARG A 415 -9.77 22.59 16.12
CA ARG A 415 -8.52 22.11 16.71
C ARG A 415 -7.93 23.13 17.67
N LYS A 416 -7.62 22.67 18.88
CA LYS A 416 -6.75 23.41 19.81
C LYS A 416 -5.31 23.35 19.32
N LEU A 417 -4.67 24.51 19.18
CA LEU A 417 -3.26 24.65 18.81
C LEU A 417 -2.38 24.70 20.05
N ASN A 418 -2.72 25.62 20.96
CA ASN A 418 -2.03 25.85 22.23
C ASN A 418 -3.06 26.12 23.33
N THR A 419 -2.74 25.78 24.58
CA THR A 419 -3.61 26.09 25.72
C THR A 419 -3.38 27.56 26.13
N PRO A 420 -4.43 28.40 26.20
CA PRO A 420 -4.32 29.76 26.71
C PRO A 420 -3.79 29.79 28.15
N PRO A 421 -2.86 30.71 28.49
CA PRO A 421 -2.39 30.89 29.86
C PRO A 421 -3.55 31.13 30.84
N ALA A 422 -3.39 30.74 32.10
CA ALA A 422 -4.44 30.85 33.13
C ALA A 422 -4.87 32.31 33.39
N GLY A 423 -3.99 33.30 33.16
CA GLY A 423 -4.29 34.72 33.32
C GLY A 423 -5.05 35.38 32.16
N VAL A 424 -5.38 34.64 31.09
CA VAL A 424 -6.15 35.17 29.96
C VAL A 424 -7.64 34.91 30.20
N GLU A 425 -8.44 35.94 30.41
CA GLU A 425 -9.88 35.76 30.67
C GLU A 425 -10.68 35.47 29.40
N GLN A 426 -10.33 36.12 28.29
CA GLN A 426 -11.03 36.05 27.01
C GLN A 426 -10.06 35.97 25.84
N LEU A 427 -10.53 35.37 24.77
CA LEU A 427 -9.85 35.26 23.48
C LEU A 427 -10.59 36.06 22.43
N LYS A 428 -9.82 36.54 21.46
CA LYS A 428 -10.31 37.24 20.28
C LYS A 428 -10.50 36.24 19.13
N ILE A 429 -11.63 36.31 18.45
CA ILE A 429 -11.96 35.49 17.28
C ILE A 429 -11.91 36.38 16.04
N ILE A 430 -11.08 35.99 15.09
CA ILE A 430 -11.03 36.60 13.76
C ILE A 430 -11.50 35.60 12.71
N THR A 431 -12.23 36.08 11.71
CA THR A 431 -12.71 35.24 10.61
C THR A 431 -11.93 35.57 9.34
N LEU A 432 -11.33 34.55 8.74
CA LEU A 432 -10.58 34.62 7.49
C LEU A 432 -11.32 33.86 6.39
N GLY A 433 -11.26 34.35 5.15
CA GLY A 433 -11.61 33.60 3.96
C GLY A 433 -10.35 33.04 3.31
N VAL A 434 -10.21 31.72 3.29
CA VAL A 434 -9.01 31.02 2.78
C VAL A 434 -9.39 30.12 1.61
N GLU A 435 -8.71 30.29 0.47
CA GLU A 435 -8.82 29.38 -0.68
C GLU A 435 -7.85 28.21 -0.59
N LYS A 436 -8.16 27.16 -1.34
CA LYS A 436 -7.36 25.92 -1.45
C LYS A 436 -7.20 25.14 -0.14
N LEU A 437 -8.11 25.36 0.80
CA LEU A 437 -8.21 24.61 2.05
C LEU A 437 -9.30 23.54 1.92
N PHE A 438 -9.03 22.49 1.15
CA PHE A 438 -10.08 21.59 0.65
C PHE A 438 -10.43 20.47 1.63
N ASP A 439 -9.50 20.05 2.48
CA ASP A 439 -9.74 18.94 3.41
C ASP A 439 -9.14 19.09 4.81
N GLN A 440 -9.39 18.08 5.66
CA GLN A 440 -8.95 18.07 7.05
C GLN A 440 -7.42 18.08 7.22
N MET A 441 -6.67 17.53 6.27
CA MET A 441 -5.21 17.53 6.31
C MET A 441 -4.67 18.93 6.04
N ASP A 442 -5.29 19.67 5.12
CA ASP A 442 -4.92 21.06 4.87
C ASP A 442 -5.10 21.93 6.12
N VAL A 443 -6.24 21.78 6.82
CA VAL A 443 -6.47 22.45 8.11
C VAL A 443 -5.45 22.02 9.16
N THR A 444 -5.04 20.76 9.14
CA THR A 444 -4.02 20.24 10.06
C THR A 444 -2.66 20.88 9.80
N PHE A 445 -2.27 21.05 8.54
CA PHE A 445 -1.02 21.70 8.14
C PHE A 445 -1.04 23.19 8.44
N LEU A 446 -2.10 23.90 8.05
CA LEU A 446 -2.27 25.31 8.38
C LEU A 446 -2.27 25.53 9.90
N GLY A 447 -2.96 24.67 10.65
CA GLY A 447 -2.94 24.70 12.11
C GLY A 447 -1.55 24.48 12.71
N ASN A 448 -0.72 23.61 12.12
CA ASN A 448 0.67 23.42 12.58
C ASN A 448 1.54 24.66 12.31
N ILE A 449 1.39 25.29 11.15
CA ILE A 449 2.10 26.54 10.80
C ILE A 449 1.70 27.65 11.78
N ILE A 450 0.41 27.80 12.06
CA ILE A 450 -0.10 28.79 13.03
C ILE A 450 0.41 28.48 14.45
N ARG A 451 0.48 27.20 14.83
CA ARG A 451 0.88 26.78 16.18
C ARG A 451 2.29 27.22 16.56
N GLU A 452 3.20 27.36 15.59
CA GLU A 452 4.56 27.85 15.80
C GLU A 452 4.63 29.36 16.10
N LYS A 453 3.54 30.10 15.87
CA LYS A 453 3.44 31.53 16.13
C LYS A 453 2.82 31.79 17.49
N GLU A 454 3.35 32.79 18.19
CA GLU A 454 2.84 33.19 19.49
C GLU A 454 1.51 33.93 19.40
N GLY A 455 0.66 33.73 20.41
CA GLY A 455 -0.64 34.39 20.55
C GLY A 455 -1.78 33.76 19.74
N PHE A 456 -1.63 32.53 19.25
CA PHE A 456 -2.69 31.75 18.61
C PHE A 456 -2.98 30.47 19.40
N TYR A 457 -4.26 30.20 19.63
CA TYR A 457 -4.71 29.12 20.52
C TYR A 457 -5.59 28.08 19.84
N GLY A 458 -6.33 28.45 18.80
CA GLY A 458 -7.25 27.53 18.14
C GLY A 458 -7.58 27.91 16.71
N ILE A 459 -8.05 26.93 15.96
CA ILE A 459 -8.57 27.09 14.60
C ILE A 459 -9.88 26.30 14.47
N GLN A 460 -10.87 26.90 13.83
CA GLN A 460 -12.12 26.25 13.44
C GLN A 460 -12.42 26.59 11.99
N THR A 461 -12.94 25.63 11.25
CA THR A 461 -13.26 25.79 9.84
C THR A 461 -14.72 25.44 9.57
N GLU A 462 -15.34 26.21 8.70
CA GLU A 462 -16.72 26.04 8.25
C GLU A 462 -16.73 26.13 6.72
N TYR A 463 -17.61 25.38 6.08
CA TYR A 463 -17.76 25.46 4.63
C TYR A 463 -18.28 26.84 4.24
N ASP A 464 -17.56 27.49 3.34
CA ASP A 464 -17.90 28.75 2.69
C ASP A 464 -17.01 28.86 1.44
N CYS A 465 -17.31 29.77 0.52
CA CYS A 465 -16.50 29.99 -0.68
C CYS A 465 -16.05 31.46 -0.74
N PRO A 466 -14.83 31.80 -0.27
CA PRO A 466 -13.74 30.93 0.22
C PRO A 466 -13.98 30.35 1.62
N VAL A 467 -13.24 29.29 2.00
CA VAL A 467 -13.45 28.55 3.27
C VAL A 467 -13.32 29.49 4.46
N ARG A 468 -14.30 29.44 5.34
CA ARG A 468 -14.35 30.30 6.52
C ARG A 468 -13.51 29.69 7.64
N VAL A 469 -12.43 30.38 7.99
CA VAL A 469 -11.50 29.99 9.05
C VAL A 469 -11.64 30.95 10.22
N LYS A 470 -12.17 30.46 11.34
CA LYS A 470 -12.19 31.17 12.62
C LYS A 470 -10.89 30.88 13.36
N LEU A 471 -10.14 31.93 13.67
CA LEU A 471 -8.87 31.88 14.36
C LEU A 471 -9.02 32.49 15.76
N PHE A 472 -8.61 31.73 16.77
CA PHE A 472 -8.69 32.13 18.17
C PHE A 472 -7.32 32.62 18.62
N MET A 473 -7.21 33.90 18.96
CA MET A 473 -5.97 34.59 19.29
C MET A 473 -6.06 35.33 20.63
N ASP A 474 -4.89 35.71 21.14
CA ASP A 474 -4.78 36.55 22.35
C ASP A 474 -5.51 37.88 22.17
N ILE A 475 -6.24 38.31 23.19
CA ILE A 475 -7.01 39.55 23.19
C ILE A 475 -6.11 40.78 22.94
N ASN A 476 -4.87 40.74 23.44
CA ASN A 476 -3.91 41.83 23.36
C ASN A 476 -3.07 41.81 22.07
N LYS A 477 -3.06 40.69 21.33
CA LYS A 477 -2.33 40.61 20.07
C LYS A 477 -3.03 41.47 19.00
N PRO A 478 -2.33 42.37 18.32
CA PRO A 478 -2.91 43.17 17.24
C PRO A 478 -3.23 42.30 16.02
N ILE A 479 -4.29 42.65 15.29
CA ILE A 479 -4.64 41.98 14.03
C ILE A 479 -3.78 42.60 12.91
N ASP A 480 -2.61 42.02 12.66
CA ASP A 480 -1.77 42.41 11.52
C ASP A 480 -2.13 41.58 10.28
N LYS A 481 -2.72 42.25 9.27
CA LYS A 481 -3.08 41.63 7.99
C LYS A 481 -1.86 41.06 7.25
N LYS A 482 -0.69 41.69 7.38
CA LYS A 482 0.55 41.21 6.74
C LYS A 482 1.06 39.95 7.41
N GLU A 483 1.04 39.91 8.75
CA GLU A 483 1.38 38.71 9.52
C GLU A 483 0.47 37.54 9.13
N LEU A 484 -0.85 37.74 9.18
CA LEU A 484 -1.84 36.70 8.84
C LEU A 484 -1.68 36.20 7.41
N ARG A 485 -1.44 37.09 6.45
CA ARG A 485 -1.16 36.71 5.07
C ARG A 485 0.11 35.88 4.96
N SER A 486 1.19 36.30 5.62
CA SER A 486 2.45 35.56 5.61
C SER A 486 2.34 34.16 6.23
N ILE A 487 1.47 34.00 7.23
CA ILE A 487 1.21 32.70 7.86
C ILE A 487 0.41 31.79 6.92
N VAL A 488 -0.71 32.28 6.37
CA VAL A 488 -1.60 31.47 5.52
C VAL A 488 -0.93 31.09 4.21
N GLU A 489 -0.25 32.04 3.55
CA GLU A 489 0.42 31.84 2.25
C GLU A 489 1.82 31.20 2.38
N THR A 490 2.12 30.54 3.52
CA THR A 490 3.36 29.79 3.71
C THR A 490 3.43 28.64 2.71
N ARG A 491 4.46 28.63 1.84
CA ARG A 491 4.58 27.66 0.74
C ARG A 491 5.18 26.33 1.13
N GLU A 492 6.10 26.31 2.10
CA GLU A 492 6.74 25.08 2.57
C GLU A 492 6.68 25.03 4.11
N PHE A 493 6.26 23.88 4.62
CA PHE A 493 6.28 23.58 6.05
C PHE A 493 7.05 22.28 6.31
N GLU A 494 7.91 22.31 7.33
CA GLU A 494 8.75 21.19 7.73
C GLU A 494 8.12 20.44 8.91
N MET A 495 7.58 19.25 8.63
CA MET A 495 6.95 18.44 9.67
C MET A 495 7.92 17.39 10.21
N PRO A 496 8.21 17.34 11.52
CA PRO A 496 9.01 16.27 12.10
C PRO A 496 8.27 14.93 11.95
N VAL A 497 8.97 13.91 11.48
CA VAL A 497 8.46 12.54 11.36
C VAL A 497 9.03 11.64 12.46
N HIS A 498 8.24 10.64 12.86
CA HIS A 498 8.69 9.64 13.82
C HIS A 498 9.98 8.95 13.33
N GLY A 499 11.04 9.02 14.14
CA GLY A 499 12.37 8.54 13.77
C GLY A 499 13.42 9.63 13.50
N GLY A 500 13.09 10.91 13.71
CA GLY A 500 14.07 12.02 13.72
C GLY A 500 14.32 12.69 12.37
N GLY A 501 13.50 12.39 11.35
CA GLY A 501 13.53 13.08 10.06
C GLY A 501 12.56 14.26 10.00
N VAL A 502 12.65 15.02 8.90
CA VAL A 502 11.71 16.09 8.56
C VAL A 502 11.09 15.79 7.20
N LYS A 503 9.77 15.93 7.09
CA LYS A 503 9.03 15.84 5.83
C LYS A 503 8.63 17.24 5.40
N LYS A 504 9.10 17.67 4.24
CA LYS A 504 8.65 18.91 3.60
C LYS A 504 7.24 18.73 3.04
N ILE A 505 6.38 19.70 3.33
CA ILE A 505 4.99 19.73 2.89
C ILE A 505 4.81 21.03 2.14
N GLU A 506 4.47 20.92 0.86
CA GLU A 506 4.09 22.06 0.04
C GLU A 506 2.66 22.48 0.40
N CYS A 507 2.42 23.77 0.53
CA CYS A 507 1.14 24.37 0.87
C CYS A 507 0.87 25.50 -0.13
N ASP A 508 -0.35 25.58 -0.64
CA ASP A 508 -0.72 26.52 -1.70
C ASP A 508 -1.93 27.39 -1.33
N TYR A 509 -2.22 27.50 -0.04
CA TYR A 509 -3.34 28.28 0.51
C TYR A 509 -3.21 29.78 0.20
N GLU A 510 -4.36 30.42 0.00
CA GLU A 510 -4.42 31.84 -0.36
C GLU A 510 -5.40 32.58 0.55
N LEU A 511 -4.95 33.68 1.16
CA LEU A 511 -5.79 34.51 2.02
C LEU A 511 -6.54 35.53 1.17
N VAL A 512 -7.85 35.35 1.02
CA VAL A 512 -8.69 36.20 0.17
C VAL A 512 -9.19 37.42 0.94
N ASN A 513 -9.73 37.20 2.14
CA ASN A 513 -10.30 38.27 2.95
C ASN A 513 -10.13 38.02 4.45
N ILE A 514 -10.27 39.11 5.22
CA ILE A 514 -10.25 39.12 6.67
C ILE A 514 -11.47 39.93 7.08
N SER A 515 -12.36 39.34 7.87
CA SER A 515 -13.53 40.04 8.39
C SER A 515 -13.10 41.18 9.31
N ASN A 516 -13.79 42.31 9.24
CA ASN A 516 -13.62 43.43 10.18
C ASN A 516 -14.35 43.16 11.51
N GLN A 517 -15.24 42.17 11.55
CA GLN A 517 -15.92 41.75 12.77
C GLN A 517 -14.96 40.97 13.66
N VAL A 518 -14.91 41.38 14.92
CA VAL A 518 -14.08 40.74 15.96
C VAL A 518 -15.02 40.26 17.05
N ASP A 519 -15.14 38.94 17.18
CA ASP A 519 -15.93 38.33 18.25
C ASP A 519 -14.99 37.97 19.42
N THR A 520 -15.56 37.72 20.60
CA THR A 520 -14.80 37.25 21.76
C THR A 520 -15.42 35.99 22.36
N ILE A 521 -14.58 35.20 23.03
CA ILE A 521 -15.01 34.00 23.77
C ILE A 521 -14.24 33.92 25.09
N GLY A 522 -14.95 33.54 26.16
CA GLY A 522 -14.30 33.27 27.45
C GLY A 522 -13.34 32.09 27.35
N ARG A 523 -12.23 32.14 28.09
CA ARG A 523 -11.21 31.07 28.09
C ARG A 523 -11.79 29.69 28.37
N GLN A 524 -12.66 29.57 29.38
CA GLN A 524 -13.27 28.30 29.75
C GLN A 524 -14.16 27.75 28.63
N ALA A 525 -15.03 28.60 28.06
CA ALA A 525 -15.88 28.23 26.94
C ALA A 525 -15.06 27.79 25.71
N PHE A 526 -13.91 28.42 25.46
CA PHE A 526 -12.98 28.00 24.42
C PHE A 526 -12.40 26.61 24.69
N LEU A 527 -11.93 26.34 25.92
CA LEU A 527 -11.35 25.05 26.29
C LEU A 527 -12.37 23.92 26.14
N GLU A 528 -13.60 24.13 26.60
CA GLU A 528 -14.72 23.20 26.45
C GLU A 528 -15.10 22.98 24.99
N MET A 529 -15.19 24.06 24.20
CA MET A 529 -15.48 23.98 22.77
C MET A 529 -14.42 23.17 22.01
N MET A 530 -13.14 23.34 22.36
CA MET A 530 -12.02 22.69 21.69
C MET A 530 -11.69 21.30 22.23
N PHE A 531 -12.29 20.90 23.35
CA PHE A 531 -12.07 19.59 23.93
C PHE A 531 -12.82 18.50 23.14
N PRO A 532 -12.15 17.40 22.74
CA PRO A 532 -12.77 16.28 22.04
C PRO A 532 -13.56 15.39 23.01
N ALA A 533 -14.65 15.93 23.56
CA ALA A 533 -15.52 15.18 24.47
C ALA A 533 -16.18 14.00 23.75
N THR A 534 -16.04 12.81 24.32
CA THR A 534 -16.72 11.58 23.90
C THR A 534 -17.67 11.15 25.01
N LYS A 535 -18.85 10.65 24.64
CA LYS A 535 -19.84 10.10 25.56
C LYS A 535 -20.40 8.80 24.99
N SER A 536 -20.51 7.76 25.80
CA SER A 536 -21.00 6.44 25.38
C SER A 536 -21.81 5.82 26.51
N ARG A 537 -23.08 5.53 26.24
CA ARG A 537 -24.01 4.92 27.19
C ARG A 537 -24.24 3.46 26.80
N PHE A 538 -24.11 2.54 27.75
CA PHE A 538 -24.07 1.11 27.47
C PHE A 538 -25.45 0.46 27.57
N GLN A 539 -25.99 0.03 26.42
CA GLN A 539 -27.33 -0.53 26.32
C GLN A 539 -27.51 -1.85 27.10
N ILE A 540 -26.45 -2.66 27.24
CA ILE A 540 -26.50 -3.92 27.99
C ILE A 540 -26.74 -3.64 29.48
N ALA A 541 -26.00 -2.69 30.04
CA ALA A 541 -26.15 -2.29 31.44
C ALA A 541 -27.50 -1.61 31.70
N LEU A 542 -27.94 -0.73 30.79
CA LEU A 542 -29.27 -0.11 30.84
C LEU A 542 -30.41 -1.13 30.88
N LYS A 543 -30.34 -2.20 30.07
CA LYS A 543 -31.36 -3.26 30.08
C LYS A 543 -31.35 -4.08 31.37
N LYS A 544 -30.19 -4.22 32.02
CA LYS A 544 -30.03 -5.03 33.23
C LYS A 544 -30.46 -4.29 34.49
N TYR A 545 -30.10 -3.01 34.62
CA TYR A 545 -30.30 -2.23 35.84
C TYR A 545 -31.43 -1.19 35.74
N GLY A 546 -31.91 -0.87 34.53
CA GLY A 546 -32.88 0.19 34.31
C GLY A 546 -32.26 1.59 34.30
N GLU A 547 -33.03 2.60 33.88
CA GLU A 547 -32.56 4.00 33.87
C GLU A 547 -32.57 4.65 35.26
N ASP A 548 -33.42 4.16 36.17
CA ASP A 548 -33.62 4.70 37.53
C ASP A 548 -32.66 4.08 38.57
N ALA A 549 -31.67 3.31 38.14
CA ALA A 549 -30.70 2.69 39.04
C ALA A 549 -29.91 3.77 39.82
N ALA A 550 -29.65 3.50 41.10
CA ALA A 550 -28.82 4.37 41.93
C ALA A 550 -27.38 4.39 41.40
N THR A 551 -27.02 5.45 40.68
CA THR A 551 -25.71 5.59 40.02
C THR A 551 -24.83 6.62 40.72
N ALA A 552 -23.51 6.51 40.51
CA ALA A 552 -22.52 7.50 40.88
C ALA A 552 -21.54 7.73 39.72
N VAL A 553 -20.77 8.81 39.77
CA VAL A 553 -19.77 9.13 38.75
C VAL A 553 -18.38 9.05 39.35
N TYR A 554 -17.60 8.06 38.91
CA TYR A 554 -16.18 8.01 39.19
C TYR A 554 -15.44 8.94 38.24
N GLU A 555 -14.79 9.98 38.77
CA GLU A 555 -14.02 10.95 37.98
C GLU A 555 -12.52 10.78 38.22
N MET A 556 -11.76 10.71 37.13
CA MET A 556 -10.31 10.53 37.17
C MET A 556 -9.60 11.52 36.24
N PRO A 557 -8.59 12.27 36.73
CA PRO A 557 -7.80 13.15 35.89
C PRO A 557 -6.90 12.35 34.94
N TYR A 558 -6.86 12.78 33.68
CA TYR A 558 -6.00 12.20 32.65
C TYR A 558 -5.32 13.30 31.83
N PRO A 559 -4.20 13.88 32.31
CA PRO A 559 -3.50 14.94 31.59
C PRO A 559 -3.07 14.51 30.19
N GLY A 560 -3.43 15.31 29.19
CA GLY A 560 -3.15 15.00 27.78
C GLY A 560 -4.18 14.10 27.10
N LEU A 561 -5.35 13.87 27.72
CA LEU A 561 -6.49 13.19 27.09
C LEU A 561 -6.93 13.88 25.79
N ASP A 562 -6.72 15.19 25.67
CA ASP A 562 -6.98 15.99 24.47
C ASP A 562 -5.97 15.76 23.32
N LYS A 563 -4.89 15.01 23.56
CA LYS A 563 -3.90 14.72 22.50
C LYS A 563 -4.46 13.70 21.50
N PRO A 564 -4.28 13.90 20.18
CA PRO A 564 -4.81 12.99 19.15
C PRO A 564 -4.39 11.52 19.30
N LEU A 565 -3.18 11.26 19.79
CA LEU A 565 -2.70 9.88 20.00
C LEU A 565 -3.47 9.16 21.11
N VAL A 566 -3.83 9.88 22.18
CA VAL A 566 -4.61 9.34 23.30
C VAL A 566 -6.07 9.20 22.87
N GLN A 567 -6.62 10.19 22.16
CA GLN A 567 -7.99 10.15 21.63
C GLN A 567 -8.26 8.95 20.72
N ARG A 568 -7.26 8.48 19.95
CA ARG A 568 -7.40 7.25 19.14
C ARG A 568 -7.56 5.98 19.98
N GLN A 569 -7.12 5.99 21.24
CA GLN A 569 -7.20 4.86 22.16
C GLN A 569 -8.48 4.88 23.01
N VAL A 570 -9.11 6.05 23.18
CA VAL A 570 -10.34 6.24 23.96
C VAL A 570 -11.50 5.28 23.56
N PRO A 571 -11.77 5.03 22.26
CA PRO A 571 -12.81 4.07 21.87
C PRO A 571 -12.57 2.64 22.38
N TYR A 572 -11.30 2.21 22.49
CA TYR A 572 -10.96 0.89 23.03
C TYR A 572 -11.27 0.81 24.52
N LEU A 573 -10.99 1.88 25.28
CA LEU A 573 -11.39 1.98 26.68
C LEU A 573 -12.91 1.92 26.82
N GLY A 574 -13.65 2.68 26.01
CA GLY A 574 -15.11 2.64 26.00
C GLY A 574 -15.66 1.25 25.70
N SER A 575 -15.08 0.53 24.73
CA SER A 575 -15.47 -0.86 24.45
C SER A 575 -15.13 -1.81 25.61
N PHE A 576 -13.98 -1.66 26.26
CA PHE A 576 -13.61 -2.48 27.41
C PHE A 576 -14.54 -2.24 28.60
N LEU A 577 -14.85 -0.98 28.91
CA LEU A 577 -15.77 -0.61 29.99
C LEU A 577 -17.18 -1.12 29.73
N SER A 578 -17.60 -1.20 28.47
CA SER A 578 -18.90 -1.77 28.09
C SER A 578 -19.08 -3.25 28.46
N THR A 579 -17.98 -3.99 28.69
CA THR A 579 -18.02 -5.39 29.11
C THR A 579 -18.04 -5.59 30.62
N GLN A 580 -17.88 -4.52 31.38
CA GLN A 580 -17.80 -4.57 32.84
C GLN A 580 -19.19 -4.45 33.44
N ASP A 581 -19.47 -5.33 34.40
CA ASP A 581 -20.77 -5.32 35.07
C ASP A 581 -20.90 -4.09 35.96
N GLY A 582 -22.07 -3.47 35.96
CA GLY A 582 -22.35 -2.25 36.73
C GLY A 582 -21.84 -0.94 36.11
N VAL A 583 -21.13 -0.95 34.98
CA VAL A 583 -20.77 0.30 34.26
C VAL A 583 -21.88 0.70 33.28
N MET A 584 -22.44 1.90 33.47
CA MET A 584 -23.58 2.41 32.71
C MET A 584 -23.17 3.35 31.58
N GLU A 585 -22.17 4.20 31.85
CA GLU A 585 -21.74 5.23 30.92
C GLU A 585 -20.24 5.50 31.04
N PHE A 586 -19.64 5.87 29.92
CA PHE A 586 -18.29 6.37 29.82
C PHE A 586 -18.30 7.74 29.14
N ALA A 587 -17.63 8.72 29.73
CA ALA A 587 -17.47 10.04 29.15
C ALA A 587 -16.05 10.60 29.38
N THR A 588 -15.60 11.43 28.45
CA THR A 588 -14.43 12.29 28.65
C THR A 588 -14.89 13.73 28.73
N ALA A 589 -14.42 14.48 29.71
CA ALA A 589 -14.80 15.88 29.92
C ALA A 589 -13.60 16.73 30.35
N LEU A 590 -13.84 18.02 30.56
CA LEU A 590 -12.94 18.91 31.29
C LEU A 590 -13.55 19.20 32.66
N ASN A 591 -12.72 19.16 33.70
CA ASN A 591 -13.01 19.75 35.01
C ASN A 591 -12.09 20.96 35.18
N GLY A 592 -12.65 22.16 34.95
CA GLY A 592 -11.87 23.38 34.75
C GLY A 592 -10.92 23.23 33.56
N ASP A 593 -9.62 23.21 33.83
CA ASP A 593 -8.56 23.04 32.82
C ASP A 593 -8.09 21.58 32.66
N ILE A 594 -8.52 20.68 33.56
CA ILE A 594 -7.97 19.33 33.65
C ILE A 594 -8.87 18.37 32.87
N PRO A 595 -8.35 17.67 31.85
CA PRO A 595 -9.08 16.59 31.21
C PRO A 595 -9.35 15.45 32.18
N VAL A 596 -10.59 15.00 32.22
CA VAL A 596 -11.06 13.93 33.11
C VAL A 596 -11.79 12.85 32.33
N ILE A 597 -11.68 11.62 32.84
CA ILE A 597 -12.50 10.49 32.45
C ILE A 597 -13.57 10.30 33.52
N ARG A 598 -14.82 10.20 33.09
CA ARG A 598 -16.00 9.96 33.92
C ARG A 598 -16.57 8.58 33.60
N ILE A 599 -16.74 7.77 34.62
CA ILE A 599 -17.37 6.45 34.53
C ILE A 599 -18.61 6.49 35.41
N THR A 600 -19.79 6.44 34.79
CA THR A 600 -21.04 6.32 35.54
C THR A 600 -21.30 4.85 35.81
N TYR A 601 -21.49 4.51 37.09
CA TYR A 601 -21.65 3.13 37.53
C TYR A 601 -22.77 2.97 38.57
N VAL A 602 -23.25 1.74 38.75
CA VAL A 602 -24.29 1.40 39.74
C VAL A 602 -23.67 1.19 41.12
N LYS A 603 -24.11 1.97 42.12
CA LYS A 603 -23.54 2.00 43.49
C LYS A 603 -23.57 0.65 44.20
N GLU A 604 -24.53 -0.20 43.89
CA GLU A 604 -24.68 -1.53 44.50
C GLU A 604 -23.66 -2.56 43.98
N VAL A 605 -23.05 -2.30 42.82
CA VAL A 605 -22.20 -3.27 42.10
C VAL A 605 -20.73 -2.87 42.19
N LEU A 606 -20.45 -1.60 41.93
CA LEU A 606 -19.09 -1.06 41.85
C LEU A 606 -18.86 0.01 42.92
N ASP A 607 -17.59 0.21 43.23
CA ASP A 607 -17.05 1.24 44.12
C ASP A 607 -15.71 1.72 43.55
N ASP A 608 -15.13 2.75 44.16
CA ASP A 608 -13.88 3.38 43.69
C ASP A 608 -12.72 2.38 43.56
N GLU A 609 -12.64 1.41 44.48
CA GLU A 609 -11.57 0.40 44.52
C GLU A 609 -11.72 -0.58 43.36
N LYS A 610 -12.91 -1.14 43.16
CA LYS A 610 -13.19 -2.07 42.04
C LYS A 610 -13.00 -1.41 40.68
N ILE A 611 -13.41 -0.15 40.53
CA ILE A 611 -13.21 0.58 39.26
C ILE A 611 -11.73 0.76 39.00
N TRP A 612 -10.94 1.09 40.02
CA TRP A 612 -9.50 1.19 39.89
C TRP A 612 -8.85 -0.14 39.50
N GLU A 613 -9.25 -1.25 40.12
CA GLU A 613 -8.77 -2.59 39.75
C GLU A 613 -9.09 -2.95 38.30
N ILE A 614 -10.33 -2.67 37.85
CA ILE A 614 -10.74 -2.88 36.45
C ILE A 614 -9.81 -2.12 35.50
N LEU A 615 -9.50 -0.86 35.79
CA LEU A 615 -8.63 -0.03 34.96
C LEU A 615 -7.17 -0.51 34.92
N GLN A 616 -6.71 -1.22 35.95
CA GLN A 616 -5.35 -1.81 36.01
C GLN A 616 -5.24 -3.17 35.30
N THR A 617 -6.33 -3.68 34.72
CA THR A 617 -6.31 -4.97 33.99
C THR A 617 -5.36 -4.89 32.79
N PRO A 618 -4.36 -5.81 32.68
CA PRO A 618 -3.33 -5.73 31.63
C PRO A 618 -3.87 -6.04 30.23
N LYS A 619 -4.99 -6.78 30.14
CA LYS A 619 -5.63 -7.17 28.90
C LYS A 619 -7.07 -6.71 28.85
N TRP A 620 -7.44 -6.08 27.76
CA TRP A 620 -8.79 -5.58 27.53
C TRP A 620 -9.54 -6.47 26.56
N LYS A 621 -10.74 -6.87 26.95
CA LYS A 621 -11.69 -7.58 26.10
C LYS A 621 -12.47 -6.54 25.28
N ILE A 622 -12.29 -6.56 23.96
CA ILE A 622 -12.85 -5.57 23.03
C ILE A 622 -13.88 -6.24 22.11
N HIS A 623 -15.05 -5.60 21.97
CA HIS A 623 -16.08 -5.98 21.02
C HIS A 623 -15.89 -5.23 19.70
N TYR A 624 -15.79 -5.99 18.61
CA TYR A 624 -15.70 -5.44 17.26
C TYR A 624 -17.09 -5.37 16.63
N THR A 625 -17.26 -4.46 15.66
CA THR A 625 -18.52 -4.23 14.94
C THR A 625 -19.05 -5.46 14.20
N ASN A 626 -18.18 -6.43 13.91
CA ASN A 626 -18.54 -7.71 13.30
C ASN A 626 -19.06 -8.76 14.30
N GLY A 627 -19.30 -8.37 15.55
CA GLY A 627 -19.79 -9.24 16.63
C GLY A 627 -18.71 -10.12 17.28
N THR A 628 -17.47 -10.08 16.79
CA THR A 628 -16.36 -10.83 17.40
C THR A 628 -15.80 -10.11 18.61
N THR A 629 -15.23 -10.88 19.53
CA THR A 629 -14.53 -10.33 20.70
C THR A 629 -13.08 -10.78 20.65
N LYS A 630 -12.14 -9.86 20.92
CA LYS A 630 -10.71 -10.20 21.06
C LYS A 630 -10.13 -9.56 22.31
N GLU A 631 -9.14 -10.23 22.89
CA GLU A 631 -8.28 -9.65 23.91
C GLU A 631 -7.12 -8.92 23.25
N ILE A 632 -6.86 -7.71 23.72
CA ILE A 632 -5.69 -6.90 23.36
C ILE A 632 -4.99 -6.43 24.62
N ASP A 633 -3.71 -6.06 24.53
CA ASP A 633 -3.02 -5.41 25.63
C ASP A 633 -3.63 -4.02 25.91
N ALA A 634 -3.66 -3.61 27.18
CA ALA A 634 -4.18 -2.32 27.60
C ALA A 634 -3.47 -1.19 26.85
N THR A 635 -4.25 -0.33 26.18
CA THR A 635 -3.71 0.73 25.32
C THR A 635 -3.45 2.03 26.07
N LEU A 636 -4.14 2.25 27.19
CA LEU A 636 -3.93 3.37 28.10
C LEU A 636 -3.41 2.87 29.45
N THR A 637 -2.60 3.71 30.09
CA THR A 637 -2.10 3.47 31.44
C THR A 637 -2.63 4.56 32.38
N PHE A 638 -3.05 4.14 33.57
CA PHE A 638 -3.62 5.01 34.60
C PHE A 638 -2.69 5.02 35.81
N LYS A 639 -2.22 6.21 36.20
CA LYS A 639 -1.21 6.38 37.26
C LYS A 639 -1.80 6.89 38.58
N THR A 640 -2.91 7.60 38.51
CA THR A 640 -3.55 8.24 39.65
C THR A 640 -4.98 7.74 39.76
N PRO A 641 -5.41 7.21 40.92
CA PRO A 641 -6.80 6.84 41.11
C PRO A 641 -7.70 8.08 41.04
N GLY A 642 -8.86 7.91 40.42
CA GLY A 642 -9.98 8.84 40.52
C GLY A 642 -10.72 8.68 41.84
N LYS A 643 -11.80 9.44 41.96
CA LYS A 643 -12.74 9.38 43.10
C LYS A 643 -14.15 9.54 42.61
N THR A 644 -15.09 8.94 43.32
CA THR A 644 -16.50 9.21 43.07
C THR A 644 -16.87 10.61 43.53
N VAL A 645 -17.47 11.35 42.59
CA VAL A 645 -18.08 12.66 42.81
C VAL A 645 -19.59 12.46 42.89
N GLU A 646 -20.18 12.97 43.96
CA GLU A 646 -21.63 12.96 44.19
C GLU A 646 -22.37 14.04 43.39
#